data_AF-A0A2S7THP2-F1
#
_entry.id   AF-A0A2S7THP2-F1
#
_cell.length_a   1.000
_cell.length_b   1.000
_cell.length_c   1.000
_cell.angle_alpha   90.00
_cell.angle_beta   90.00
_cell.angle_gamma   90.00
#
_symmetry.space_group_name_H-M   'P 1'
#
loop_
_entity.id
_entity.type
_entity.pdbx_description
1 polymer ?
#
loop_
_entity_poly.entity_id
_entity_poly.type
_entity_poly.pdbx_seq_one_letter_code
_entity_poly.pdbx_strand_id
1 'polypeptide(L)'
;MYWIVFCCIIFILTSKLNSSGSERKLVRWKLNKNPLSRNLKFSLFVAFILWVLLGGYIYYQTNIVNSYWSKTKQQNFRVAYEKRLKKFEYHNQPEISDVNLQVELYPQKNSYTINGTYLLTNNSDTNISDIHIQKLLKEQVKISNITFDIATKPDSTYLDFGYLIYSLEKPLKPKESIAMEFTQKYSVSGLNISDVETKIIKNGTFFNNKDLPTLGYNRKYEISNAKERQQLALAPRKIIAKKSNQNELQNAVNGDDGYKINFEIVIGTDKNQTAIAPGTLVKKWEKDNRSYFHYKMEEPMVNFYSIVSATYEVSKSIWKNKNQENTALEIYYQKGHEYNINRMMESMQMSLDYYTTNFSPYPYQQIRIMEIPRYTQFAQSLPTSIPFSEDLGFMLDIDDTKDVDMAFYITAHELAHQWWGLQVAAANVQGRHMILETLAQYSAIMVLKQKYSKEKIQQFLKKELEIYWEDKGNYESKEKPLIEVENEDHIYYRKGVLVMHALQAYIGEDKVNLALRNFIKDWNLISPSFFQEKYPTTEDLMQYLKEVTPDMYQNTLTDLLEKVTIYDCKILDVICRERNDKNYELRITVGAKKYHILENGTKQVAPLKDWIDIEIYGENADGSSKIIALKEYKLDKNKSSFTILLSEKPSKVSIDPYYKLIEKNTTDNQKQIWFP
;
A
#
# COMPACT_ATOMS: atom_id res chain seq x y z
N MET A 1 -32.21 -13.86 0.09
CA MET A 1 -33.65 -14.17 0.33
C MET A 1 -34.55 -13.73 -0.82
N TYR A 2 -34.64 -12.44 -1.19
CA TYR A 2 -35.45 -11.96 -2.33
C TYR A 2 -35.28 -12.78 -3.62
N TRP A 3 -34.04 -12.96 -4.07
CA TRP A 3 -33.74 -13.77 -5.27
C TRP A 3 -34.05 -15.26 -5.11
N ILE A 4 -33.92 -15.81 -3.89
CA ILE A 4 -34.28 -17.21 -3.62
C ILE A 4 -35.79 -17.38 -3.82
N VAL A 5 -36.60 -16.46 -3.28
CA VAL A 5 -38.07 -16.48 -3.46
C VAL A 5 -38.42 -16.33 -4.95
N PHE A 6 -37.72 -15.46 -5.68
CA PHE A 6 -37.88 -15.33 -7.12
C PHE A 6 -37.52 -16.62 -7.89
N CYS A 7 -36.42 -17.27 -7.52
CA CYS A 7 -36.03 -18.57 -8.08
C CYS A 7 -37.08 -19.64 -7.77
N CYS A 8 -37.69 -19.65 -6.58
CA CYS A 8 -38.80 -20.55 -6.26
C CYS A 8 -40.02 -20.28 -7.16
N ILE A 9 -40.35 -19.02 -7.44
CA ILE A 9 -41.43 -18.66 -8.38
C ILE A 9 -41.11 -19.22 -9.77
N ILE A 10 -39.90 -19.00 -10.29
CA ILE A 10 -39.46 -19.56 -11.58
C ILE A 10 -39.50 -21.08 -11.56
N PHE A 11 -39.03 -21.73 -10.49
CA PHE A 11 -39.02 -23.18 -10.36
C PHE A 11 -40.44 -23.76 -10.40
N ILE A 12 -41.39 -23.15 -9.69
CA ILE A 12 -42.80 -23.56 -9.74
C ILE A 12 -43.37 -23.38 -11.15
N LEU A 13 -43.08 -22.27 -11.82
CA LEU A 13 -43.55 -21.99 -13.18
C LEU A 13 -42.94 -22.94 -14.22
N THR A 14 -41.67 -23.29 -14.07
CA THR A 14 -40.90 -24.17 -14.98
C THR A 14 -41.12 -25.66 -14.69
N SER A 15 -41.65 -26.05 -13.53
CA SER A 15 -42.08 -27.43 -13.24
C SER A 15 -43.07 -27.96 -14.29
N LYS A 16 -43.84 -27.09 -14.95
CA LYS A 16 -44.71 -27.42 -16.08
C LYS A 16 -43.96 -27.93 -17.32
N LEU A 17 -42.68 -27.65 -17.43
CA LEU A 17 -41.82 -28.02 -18.57
C LEU A 17 -41.09 -29.35 -18.34
N ASN A 18 -41.11 -29.89 -17.11
CA ASN A 18 -40.37 -31.09 -16.75
C ASN A 18 -41.24 -32.34 -16.88
N SER A 19 -41.47 -32.79 -18.12
CA SER A 19 -42.01 -34.12 -18.41
C SER A 19 -41.00 -34.89 -19.25
N SER A 20 -40.60 -36.07 -18.79
CA SER A 20 -39.75 -37.02 -19.52
C SER A 20 -40.37 -37.39 -20.87
N GLY A 21 -39.90 -36.78 -21.96
CA GLY A 21 -40.36 -37.08 -23.31
C GLY A 21 -39.68 -36.20 -24.37
N SER A 22 -39.18 -36.85 -25.42
CA SER A 22 -38.29 -36.32 -26.46
C SER A 22 -39.01 -35.49 -27.55
N GLU A 23 -39.73 -34.41 -27.20
CA GLU A 23 -40.27 -33.49 -28.22
C GLU A 23 -40.15 -31.98 -27.88
N ARG A 24 -40.11 -31.17 -28.94
CA ARG A 24 -39.73 -29.73 -28.95
C ARG A 24 -40.51 -28.88 -27.93
N LYS A 25 -39.78 -28.36 -26.95
CA LYS A 25 -40.25 -27.62 -25.75
C LYS A 25 -41.16 -26.40 -26.00
N LEU A 26 -41.11 -25.76 -27.18
CA LEU A 26 -41.89 -24.55 -27.50
C LEU A 26 -43.35 -24.83 -27.91
N VAL A 27 -43.64 -26.00 -28.49
CA VAL A 27 -45.00 -26.32 -29.00
C VAL A 27 -45.96 -26.69 -27.87
N ARG A 28 -45.45 -27.24 -26.75
CA ARG A 28 -46.27 -27.62 -25.59
C ARG A 28 -46.69 -26.46 -24.69
N TRP A 29 -46.04 -25.30 -24.73
CA TRP A 29 -46.47 -24.14 -23.92
C TRP A 29 -47.89 -23.66 -24.30
N LYS A 30 -48.27 -23.82 -25.58
CA LYS A 30 -49.62 -23.54 -26.09
C LYS A 30 -50.62 -24.69 -25.86
N LEU A 31 -50.15 -25.93 -25.62
CA LEU A 31 -50.99 -27.14 -25.55
C LEU A 31 -51.24 -27.66 -24.12
N ASN A 32 -50.41 -27.28 -23.14
CA ASN A 32 -50.56 -27.76 -21.77
C ASN A 32 -51.65 -26.97 -21.01
N LYS A 33 -52.92 -27.33 -21.26
CA LYS A 33 -54.12 -26.74 -20.62
C LYS A 33 -54.34 -27.21 -19.17
N ASN A 34 -53.49 -28.09 -18.64
CA ASN A 34 -53.66 -28.59 -17.27
C ASN A 34 -53.37 -27.48 -16.24
N PRO A 35 -54.34 -27.16 -15.37
CA PRO A 35 -54.14 -26.17 -14.31
C PRO A 35 -53.08 -26.67 -13.33
N LEU A 36 -52.26 -25.75 -12.79
CA LEU A 36 -51.44 -26.04 -11.62
C LEU A 36 -52.33 -26.63 -10.52
N SER A 37 -51.81 -27.62 -9.78
CA SER A 37 -52.51 -28.15 -8.61
C SER A 37 -52.84 -27.01 -7.65
N ARG A 38 -53.92 -27.15 -6.87
CA ARG A 38 -54.35 -26.13 -5.91
C ARG A 38 -53.21 -25.72 -4.95
N ASN A 39 -52.40 -26.69 -4.54
CA ASN A 39 -51.25 -26.48 -3.68
C ASN A 39 -50.15 -25.66 -4.38
N LEU A 40 -49.82 -25.95 -5.64
CA LEU A 40 -48.83 -25.17 -6.39
C LEU A 40 -49.31 -23.74 -6.68
N LYS A 41 -50.60 -23.53 -6.95
CA LYS A 41 -51.18 -22.18 -7.08
C LYS A 41 -51.08 -21.39 -5.79
N PHE A 42 -51.38 -22.03 -4.66
CA PHE A 42 -51.26 -21.42 -3.34
C PHE A 42 -49.80 -21.07 -3.02
N SER A 43 -48.86 -22.01 -3.21
CA SER A 43 -47.43 -21.76 -3.01
C SER A 43 -46.89 -20.65 -3.92
N LEU A 44 -47.32 -20.61 -5.18
CA LEU A 44 -46.97 -19.53 -6.11
C LEU A 44 -47.49 -18.17 -5.63
N PHE A 45 -48.74 -18.11 -5.16
CA PHE A 45 -49.34 -16.90 -4.61
C PHE A 45 -48.60 -16.40 -3.37
N VAL A 46 -48.31 -17.29 -2.42
CA VAL A 46 -47.54 -16.96 -1.20
C VAL A 46 -46.13 -16.49 -1.56
N ALA A 47 -45.44 -17.20 -2.46
CA ALA A 47 -44.10 -16.82 -2.91
C ALA A 47 -44.12 -15.45 -3.62
N PHE A 48 -45.12 -15.18 -4.45
CA PHE A 48 -45.28 -13.89 -5.11
C PHE A 48 -45.52 -12.76 -4.11
N ILE A 49 -46.42 -12.93 -3.13
CA ILE A 49 -46.63 -11.94 -2.06
C ILE A 49 -45.34 -11.70 -1.30
N LEU A 50 -44.66 -12.77 -0.88
CA LEU A 50 -43.40 -12.65 -0.15
C LEU A 50 -42.33 -11.92 -0.99
N TRP A 51 -42.26 -12.19 -2.28
CA TRP A 51 -41.34 -11.52 -3.21
C TRP A 51 -41.65 -10.02 -3.32
N VAL A 52 -42.92 -9.64 -3.46
CA VAL A 52 -43.35 -8.23 -3.50
C VAL A 52 -43.07 -7.53 -2.17
N LEU A 53 -43.38 -8.15 -1.03
CA LEU A 53 -43.11 -7.59 0.30
C LEU A 53 -41.62 -7.39 0.54
N LEU A 54 -40.79 -8.37 0.17
CA LEU A 54 -39.34 -8.26 0.24
C LEU A 54 -38.81 -7.17 -0.71
N GLY A 55 -39.35 -7.07 -1.92
CA GLY A 55 -39.00 -6.02 -2.88
C GLY A 55 -39.35 -4.62 -2.37
N GLY A 56 -40.56 -4.45 -1.83
CA GLY A 56 -41.01 -3.21 -1.22
C GLY A 56 -40.20 -2.83 0.02
N TYR A 57 -39.87 -3.81 0.87
CA TYR A 57 -38.99 -3.60 2.02
C TYR A 57 -37.58 -3.18 1.58
N ILE A 58 -36.99 -3.87 0.61
CA ILE A 58 -35.68 -3.51 0.05
C ILE A 58 -35.74 -2.09 -0.52
N TYR A 59 -36.75 -1.76 -1.34
CA TYR A 59 -36.93 -0.42 -1.90
C TYR A 59 -37.02 0.64 -0.81
N TYR A 60 -37.88 0.43 0.20
CA TYR A 60 -38.02 1.35 1.33
C TYR A 60 -36.69 1.54 2.08
N GLN A 61 -36.00 0.45 2.42
CA GLN A 61 -34.73 0.50 3.14
C GLN A 61 -33.59 1.15 2.36
N THR A 62 -33.69 1.21 1.04
CA THR A 62 -32.56 1.59 0.16
C THR A 62 -32.78 2.91 -0.56
N ASN A 63 -34.03 3.32 -0.76
CA ASN A 63 -34.41 4.55 -1.45
C ASN A 63 -35.13 5.57 -0.56
N ILE A 64 -35.70 5.15 0.58
CA ILE A 64 -36.43 6.04 1.52
C ILE A 64 -35.64 6.22 2.81
N VAL A 65 -35.22 5.11 3.45
CA VAL A 65 -34.40 5.16 4.68
C VAL A 65 -32.96 5.57 4.36
N ASN A 66 -32.47 5.16 3.19
CA ASN A 66 -31.18 5.55 2.65
C ASN A 66 -31.38 6.32 1.34
N SER A 67 -30.43 7.18 0.99
CA SER A 67 -30.42 7.85 -0.31
C SER A 67 -29.75 6.98 -1.35
N TYR A 68 -30.52 6.41 -2.28
CA TYR A 68 -29.94 5.76 -3.44
C TYR A 68 -29.38 6.81 -4.43
N TRP A 69 -28.11 6.66 -4.78
CA TRP A 69 -27.49 7.47 -5.83
C TRP A 69 -27.26 6.62 -7.07
N SER A 70 -27.92 6.98 -8.16
CA SER A 70 -27.62 6.40 -9.48
C SER A 70 -26.22 6.79 -9.93
N LYS A 71 -25.60 5.99 -10.81
CA LYS A 71 -24.28 6.31 -11.41
C LYS A 71 -24.27 7.72 -12.02
N THR A 72 -25.32 8.09 -12.75
CA THR A 72 -25.48 9.43 -13.33
C THR A 72 -25.54 10.52 -12.28
N LYS A 73 -26.23 10.31 -11.14
CA LYS A 73 -26.28 11.29 -10.04
C LYS A 73 -24.90 11.48 -9.41
N GLN A 74 -24.18 10.39 -9.15
CA GLN A 74 -22.80 10.43 -8.61
C GLN A 74 -21.87 11.18 -9.56
N GLN A 75 -21.93 10.88 -10.86
CA GLN A 75 -21.13 11.53 -11.89
C GLN A 75 -21.41 13.03 -11.97
N ASN A 76 -22.69 13.43 -12.06
CA ASN A 76 -23.09 14.83 -12.11
C ASN A 76 -22.65 15.61 -10.86
N PHE A 77 -22.76 14.98 -9.68
CA PHE A 77 -22.27 15.56 -8.44
C PHE A 77 -20.76 15.82 -8.48
N ARG A 78 -19.95 14.84 -8.91
CA ARG A 78 -18.49 15.00 -9.01
C ARG A 78 -18.08 16.06 -10.03
N VAL A 79 -18.78 16.14 -11.16
CA VAL A 79 -18.57 17.20 -12.17
C VAL A 79 -18.86 18.57 -11.56
N ALA A 80 -19.99 18.71 -10.86
CA ALA A 80 -20.38 19.98 -10.24
C ALA A 80 -19.43 20.38 -9.11
N TYR A 81 -18.99 19.41 -8.30
CA TYR A 81 -17.99 19.57 -7.25
C TYR A 81 -16.71 20.18 -7.83
N GLU A 82 -16.13 19.53 -8.84
CA GLU A 82 -14.91 19.99 -9.48
C GLU A 82 -15.11 21.39 -10.09
N LYS A 83 -16.15 21.59 -10.91
CA LYS A 83 -16.37 22.90 -11.57
C LYS A 83 -16.57 24.06 -10.60
N ARG A 84 -17.20 23.83 -9.44
CA ARG A 84 -17.51 24.91 -8.49
C ARG A 84 -16.42 25.14 -7.45
N LEU A 85 -15.68 24.10 -7.07
CA LEU A 85 -14.73 24.16 -5.95
C LEU A 85 -13.25 24.07 -6.37
N LYS A 86 -12.91 23.69 -7.61
CA LYS A 86 -11.51 23.57 -8.07
C LYS A 86 -10.68 24.85 -7.88
N LYS A 87 -11.31 26.03 -7.91
CA LYS A 87 -10.68 27.32 -7.62
C LYS A 87 -10.06 27.39 -6.21
N PHE A 88 -10.43 26.50 -5.29
CA PHE A 88 -9.93 26.43 -3.91
C PHE A 88 -8.82 25.39 -3.72
N GLU A 89 -8.38 24.70 -4.77
CA GLU A 89 -7.41 23.58 -4.70
C GLU A 89 -6.06 23.91 -4.05
N TYR A 90 -5.65 25.18 -4.09
CA TYR A 90 -4.42 25.67 -3.45
C TYR A 90 -4.70 26.95 -2.66
N HIS A 91 -5.93 27.10 -2.19
CA HIS A 91 -6.25 28.23 -1.32
C HIS A 91 -5.47 28.06 -0.01
N ASN A 92 -4.82 29.13 0.46
CA ASN A 92 -4.02 29.08 1.67
C ASN A 92 -4.90 28.69 2.87
N GLN A 93 -4.49 27.65 3.62
CA GLN A 93 -5.22 27.12 4.76
C GLN A 93 -4.26 26.96 5.95
N PRO A 94 -4.77 27.04 7.19
CA PRO A 94 -3.95 26.70 8.33
C PRO A 94 -3.69 25.20 8.33
N GLU A 95 -2.65 24.78 9.04
CA GLU A 95 -2.32 23.37 9.23
C GLU A 95 -2.81 22.91 10.61
N ILE A 96 -3.25 21.66 10.72
CA ILE A 96 -3.54 21.04 12.01
C ILE A 96 -2.22 20.78 12.72
N SER A 97 -2.00 21.42 13.88
CA SER A 97 -0.82 21.22 14.73
C SER A 97 -1.09 20.34 15.95
N ASP A 98 -2.34 20.24 16.39
CA ASP A 98 -2.73 19.43 17.54
C ASP A 98 -4.06 18.74 17.27
N VAL A 99 -4.17 17.50 17.72
CA VAL A 99 -5.37 16.67 17.62
C VAL A 99 -5.68 16.09 18.99
N ASN A 100 -6.83 16.47 19.54
CA ASN A 100 -7.40 15.86 20.74
C ASN A 100 -8.76 15.24 20.41
N LEU A 101 -8.92 13.93 20.64
CA LEU A 101 -10.13 13.21 20.29
C LEU A 101 -10.71 12.44 21.48
N GLN A 102 -12.02 12.61 21.72
CA GLN A 102 -12.84 11.69 22.51
C GLN A 102 -13.69 10.84 21.57
N VAL A 103 -13.39 9.55 21.49
CA VAL A 103 -14.03 8.60 20.59
C VAL A 103 -14.89 7.61 21.37
N GLU A 104 -16.18 7.58 21.09
CA GLU A 104 -17.12 6.59 21.61
C GLU A 104 -17.48 5.60 20.50
N LEU A 105 -16.90 4.41 20.54
CA LEU A 105 -17.20 3.31 19.63
C LEU A 105 -18.38 2.49 20.16
N TYR A 106 -19.26 2.08 19.26
CA TYR A 106 -20.36 1.16 19.52
C TYR A 106 -20.34 0.01 18.50
N PRO A 107 -19.37 -0.93 18.59
CA PRO A 107 -19.22 -2.04 17.65
C PRO A 107 -20.49 -2.86 17.43
N GLN A 108 -21.28 -3.14 18.48
CA GLN A 108 -22.56 -3.86 18.33
C GLN A 108 -23.63 -3.13 17.51
N LYS A 109 -23.51 -1.80 17.40
CA LYS A 109 -24.45 -0.93 16.69
C LYS A 109 -23.88 -0.41 15.37
N ASN A 110 -22.67 -0.82 14.99
CA ASN A 110 -21.92 -0.31 13.85
C ASN A 110 -21.92 1.24 13.81
N SER A 111 -21.67 1.88 14.96
CA SER A 111 -21.74 3.33 15.09
C SER A 111 -20.62 3.90 15.94
N TYR A 112 -20.34 5.19 15.78
CA TYR A 112 -19.45 5.94 16.66
C TYR A 112 -19.92 7.37 16.86
N THR A 113 -19.41 7.99 17.93
CA THR A 113 -19.45 9.44 18.12
C THR A 113 -18.04 9.92 18.46
N ILE A 114 -17.60 10.99 17.81
CA ILE A 114 -16.30 11.62 18.05
C ILE A 114 -16.58 13.08 18.42
N ASN A 115 -16.03 13.51 19.55
CA ASN A 115 -15.83 14.92 19.83
C ASN A 115 -14.35 15.20 19.64
N GLY A 116 -14.02 16.11 18.74
CA GLY A 116 -12.63 16.43 18.41
C GLY A 116 -12.35 17.91 18.56
N THR A 117 -11.10 18.20 18.91
CA THR A 117 -10.53 19.54 18.90
C THR A 117 -9.27 19.50 18.06
N TYR A 118 -9.19 20.37 17.05
CA TYR A 118 -7.97 20.63 16.30
C TYR A 118 -7.43 21.99 16.69
N LEU A 119 -6.11 22.10 16.91
CA LEU A 119 -5.44 23.39 16.89
C LEU A 119 -4.97 23.66 15.46
N LEU A 120 -5.43 24.75 14.87
CA LEU A 120 -5.13 25.15 13.51
C LEU A 120 -4.11 26.30 13.54
N THR A 121 -2.92 26.07 13.01
CA THR A 121 -1.81 27.03 13.05
C THR A 121 -1.50 27.55 11.64
N ASN A 122 -1.37 28.86 11.50
CA ASN A 122 -0.94 29.45 10.24
C ASN A 122 0.58 29.33 10.08
N ASN A 123 1.04 28.31 9.37
CA ASN A 123 2.46 28.11 9.09
C ASN A 123 2.96 28.90 7.88
N SER A 124 2.06 29.53 7.11
CA SER A 124 2.39 30.35 5.93
C SER A 124 2.86 31.76 6.30
N ASP A 125 3.41 32.47 5.31
CA ASP A 125 3.86 33.86 5.45
C ASP A 125 2.74 34.90 5.20
N THR A 126 1.50 34.46 4.98
CA THR A 126 0.38 35.36 4.67
C THR A 126 -0.78 35.18 5.66
N ASN A 127 -1.57 36.23 5.87
CA ASN A 127 -2.75 36.14 6.73
C ASN A 127 -3.81 35.24 6.09
N ILE A 128 -4.51 34.48 6.93
CA ILE A 128 -5.62 33.61 6.51
C ILE A 128 -6.92 34.22 7.03
N SER A 129 -7.85 34.50 6.13
CA SER A 129 -9.16 35.08 6.49
C SER A 129 -10.30 34.06 6.46
N ASP A 130 -10.13 32.94 5.76
CA ASP A 130 -11.17 31.94 5.57
C ASP A 130 -10.63 30.54 5.86
N ILE A 131 -11.40 29.75 6.63
CA ILE A 131 -11.11 28.33 6.88
C ILE A 131 -12.15 27.49 6.15
N HIS A 132 -11.66 26.61 5.29
CA HIS A 132 -12.46 25.77 4.42
C HIS A 132 -12.46 24.36 5.01
N ILE A 133 -13.64 23.80 5.24
CA ILE A 133 -13.79 22.48 5.84
C ILE A 133 -14.53 21.57 4.87
N GLN A 134 -13.92 20.43 4.57
CA GLN A 134 -14.49 19.36 3.79
C GLN A 134 -14.90 18.21 4.71
N LYS A 135 -16.22 18.00 4.81
CA LYS A 135 -16.80 16.81 5.45
C LYS A 135 -16.55 15.57 4.59
N LEU A 136 -16.36 14.41 5.23
CA LEU A 136 -16.46 13.13 4.53
C LEU A 136 -17.83 12.97 3.84
N LEU A 137 -17.81 12.81 2.53
CA LEU A 137 -19.00 12.57 1.70
C LEU A 137 -19.53 11.14 1.81
N LYS A 138 -20.04 10.82 3.00
CA LYS A 138 -20.86 9.65 3.28
C LYS A 138 -22.15 10.11 3.96
N GLU A 139 -23.28 9.55 3.54
CA GLU A 139 -24.60 9.90 4.10
C GLU A 139 -24.70 9.54 5.58
N GLN A 140 -24.08 8.42 5.97
CA GLN A 140 -24.06 7.91 7.34
C GLN A 140 -23.20 8.75 8.29
N VAL A 141 -22.34 9.62 7.76
CA VAL A 141 -21.53 10.56 8.54
C VAL A 141 -22.29 11.87 8.68
N LYS A 142 -22.39 12.39 9.90
CA LYS A 142 -22.91 13.72 10.21
C LYS A 142 -21.85 14.48 10.99
N ILE A 143 -21.61 15.72 10.60
CA ILE A 143 -20.75 16.66 11.32
C ILE A 143 -21.65 17.78 11.87
N SER A 144 -21.42 18.16 13.12
CA SER A 144 -22.14 19.22 13.82
C SER A 144 -21.20 19.93 14.79
N ASN A 145 -21.64 21.05 15.37
CA ASN A 145 -20.90 21.81 16.38
C ASN A 145 -19.48 22.21 15.92
N ILE A 146 -19.33 22.55 14.64
CA ILE A 146 -18.09 23.17 14.17
C ILE A 146 -18.05 24.58 14.74
N THR A 147 -17.16 24.81 15.69
CA THR A 147 -16.99 26.11 16.36
C THR A 147 -15.52 26.45 16.48
N PHE A 148 -15.25 27.75 16.55
CA PHE A 148 -13.91 28.29 16.73
C PHE A 148 -13.86 29.13 18.00
N ASP A 149 -12.69 29.22 18.61
CA ASP A 149 -12.42 30.09 19.76
C ASP A 149 -12.43 31.60 19.41
N ILE A 150 -12.53 31.92 18.12
CA ILE A 150 -12.78 33.26 17.61
C ILE A 150 -14.14 33.34 16.90
N ALA A 151 -14.70 34.54 16.85
CA ALA A 151 -15.92 34.78 16.11
C ALA A 151 -15.72 34.52 14.61
N THR A 152 -16.64 33.75 14.03
CA THR A 152 -16.64 33.37 12.62
C THR A 152 -18.01 33.51 12.01
N LYS A 153 -18.05 33.74 10.70
CA LYS A 153 -19.27 33.76 9.91
C LYS A 153 -19.29 32.57 8.95
N PRO A 154 -20.19 31.59 9.13
CA PRO A 154 -20.28 30.46 8.21
C PRO A 154 -20.92 30.87 6.88
N ASP A 155 -20.35 30.39 5.78
CA ASP A 155 -20.92 30.40 4.43
C ASP A 155 -21.28 28.96 4.02
N SER A 156 -22.58 28.74 3.85
CA SER A 156 -23.16 27.45 3.45
C SER A 156 -23.42 27.35 1.94
N THR A 157 -22.88 28.25 1.11
CA THR A 157 -23.08 28.27 -0.36
C THR A 157 -22.74 26.93 -1.02
N TYR A 158 -21.80 26.17 -0.45
CA TYR A 158 -21.32 24.90 -0.99
C TYR A 158 -21.72 23.68 -0.13
N LEU A 159 -22.70 23.83 0.75
CA LEU A 159 -23.10 22.77 1.69
C LEU A 159 -23.55 21.48 1.00
N ASP A 160 -24.13 21.55 -0.20
CA ASP A 160 -24.49 20.38 -1.01
C ASP A 160 -23.28 19.47 -1.28
N PHE A 161 -22.06 20.03 -1.34
CA PHE A 161 -20.79 19.32 -1.50
C PHE A 161 -20.13 18.94 -0.17
N GLY A 162 -20.84 19.07 0.95
CA GLY A 162 -20.26 18.90 2.29
C GLY A 162 -19.09 19.85 2.56
N TYR A 163 -19.09 21.02 1.89
CA TYR A 163 -18.02 22.00 1.93
C TYR A 163 -18.53 23.28 2.61
N LEU A 164 -17.89 23.68 3.70
CA LEU A 164 -18.24 24.86 4.48
C LEU A 164 -17.06 25.81 4.52
N ILE A 165 -17.33 27.11 4.42
CA ILE A 165 -16.32 28.16 4.54
C ILE A 165 -16.66 28.98 5.77
N TYR A 166 -15.66 29.24 6.62
CA TYR A 166 -15.78 30.06 7.81
C TYR A 166 -14.90 31.29 7.66
N SER A 167 -15.51 32.45 7.48
CA SER A 167 -14.78 33.71 7.47
C SER A 167 -14.49 34.16 8.90
N LEU A 168 -13.22 34.41 9.19
CA LEU A 168 -12.73 34.85 10.49
C LEU A 168 -12.95 36.35 10.65
N GLU A 169 -13.52 36.79 11.78
CA GLU A 169 -13.66 38.24 12.04
C GLU A 169 -12.30 38.94 12.17
N LYS A 170 -11.29 38.24 12.71
CA LYS A 170 -9.90 38.64 12.71
C LYS A 170 -9.09 37.64 11.87
N PRO A 171 -8.41 38.09 10.79
CA PRO A 171 -7.54 37.21 10.03
C PRO A 171 -6.45 36.60 10.91
N LEU A 172 -6.18 35.32 10.70
CA LEU A 172 -5.15 34.56 11.39
C LEU A 172 -3.78 34.92 10.82
N LYS A 173 -2.94 35.58 11.62
CA LYS A 173 -1.60 36.01 11.19
C LYS A 173 -0.62 34.83 11.13
N PRO A 174 0.52 34.95 10.41
CA PRO A 174 1.59 33.97 10.47
C PRO A 174 1.94 33.61 11.92
N LYS A 175 2.05 32.30 12.18
CA LYS A 175 2.32 31.67 13.49
C LYS A 175 1.26 31.84 14.57
N GLU A 176 0.14 32.53 14.30
CA GLU A 176 -1.03 32.48 15.19
C GLU A 176 -1.77 31.15 15.00
N SER A 177 -2.44 30.69 16.06
CA SER A 177 -3.23 29.45 16.08
C SER A 177 -4.64 29.73 16.59
N ILE A 178 -5.61 28.90 16.17
CA ILE A 178 -7.00 28.92 16.66
C ILE A 178 -7.48 27.50 16.95
N ALA A 179 -8.32 27.32 17.96
CA ALA A 179 -8.95 26.04 18.23
C ALA A 179 -10.22 25.86 17.39
N MET A 180 -10.38 24.70 16.76
CA MET A 180 -11.59 24.26 16.08
C MET A 180 -12.14 23.02 16.78
N GLU A 181 -13.35 23.13 17.32
CA GLU A 181 -14.09 22.01 17.90
C GLU A 181 -15.09 21.45 16.89
N PHE A 182 -15.32 20.14 16.93
CA PHE A 182 -16.35 19.49 16.12
C PHE A 182 -16.91 18.22 16.79
N THR A 183 -18.14 17.88 16.42
CA THR A 183 -18.73 16.57 16.72
C THR A 183 -19.02 15.83 15.41
N GLN A 184 -18.46 14.63 15.26
CA GLN A 184 -18.77 13.72 14.17
C GLN A 184 -19.51 12.49 14.68
N LYS A 185 -20.63 12.16 14.03
CA LYS A 185 -21.39 10.93 14.31
C LYS A 185 -21.45 10.07 13.07
N TYR A 186 -21.28 8.78 13.28
CA TYR A 186 -21.49 7.76 12.26
C TYR A 186 -22.51 6.76 12.78
N SER A 187 -23.52 6.46 11.98
CA SER A 187 -24.50 5.42 12.29
C SER A 187 -25.02 4.78 11.02
N VAL A 188 -25.03 3.45 10.97
CA VAL A 188 -25.69 2.73 9.87
C VAL A 188 -27.21 2.81 10.06
N SER A 189 -27.90 3.36 9.06
CA SER A 189 -29.36 3.25 8.91
C SER A 189 -29.67 2.45 7.64
N GLY A 190 -30.80 1.74 7.65
CA GLY A 190 -31.32 1.03 6.48
C GLY A 190 -30.46 -0.13 5.95
N LEU A 191 -30.82 -0.64 4.78
CA LEU A 191 -30.03 -1.64 4.04
C LEU A 191 -29.16 -0.92 3.00
N ASN A 192 -27.86 -1.24 2.97
CA ASN A 192 -26.97 -0.78 1.90
C ASN A 192 -26.91 -1.83 0.78
N ILE A 193 -27.20 -1.45 -0.45
CA ILE A 193 -27.10 -2.32 -1.64
C ILE A 193 -25.71 -2.24 -2.27
N SER A 194 -25.01 -1.11 -2.19
CA SER A 194 -23.78 -0.86 -2.94
C SER A 194 -22.50 -1.17 -2.16
N ASP A 195 -22.48 -0.92 -0.85
CA ASP A 195 -21.27 -1.07 -0.02
C ASP A 195 -21.65 -1.63 1.35
N VAL A 196 -21.19 -2.84 1.66
CA VAL A 196 -21.19 -3.35 3.04
C VAL A 196 -20.14 -2.53 3.78
N GLU A 197 -20.54 -1.67 4.71
CA GLU A 197 -19.56 -0.93 5.50
C GLU A 197 -18.86 -1.90 6.46
N THR A 198 -17.54 -1.95 6.36
CA THR A 198 -16.67 -2.82 7.14
C THR A 198 -15.82 -2.06 8.17
N LYS A 199 -15.91 -0.73 8.24
CA LYS A 199 -15.09 0.09 9.15
C LYS A 199 -15.46 -0.08 10.62
N ILE A 200 -16.75 -0.09 10.96
CA ILE A 200 -17.21 -0.27 12.34
C ILE A 200 -18.02 -1.56 12.40
N ILE A 201 -17.35 -2.63 12.82
CA ILE A 201 -17.94 -3.96 12.93
C ILE A 201 -17.75 -4.52 14.33
N LYS A 202 -18.50 -5.57 14.64
CA LYS A 202 -18.56 -6.21 15.96
C LYS A 202 -17.23 -6.69 16.51
N ASN A 203 -16.24 -7.05 15.68
CA ASN A 203 -14.92 -7.47 16.11
C ASN A 203 -13.92 -7.14 15.00
N GLY A 204 -13.12 -6.08 15.15
CA GLY A 204 -12.23 -5.58 14.10
C GLY A 204 -12.67 -4.25 13.49
N THR A 205 -13.11 -3.31 14.35
CA THR A 205 -13.29 -1.92 13.93
C THR A 205 -11.95 -1.33 13.49
N PHE A 206 -11.93 -0.68 12.33
CA PHE A 206 -10.76 0.01 11.77
C PHE A 206 -11.21 1.24 10.96
N PHE A 207 -10.66 2.40 11.29
CA PHE A 207 -10.72 3.62 10.48
C PHE A 207 -9.54 4.54 10.81
N ASN A 208 -9.33 5.60 10.01
CA ASN A 208 -8.21 6.51 10.19
C ASN A 208 -8.64 7.98 10.11
N ASN A 209 -7.69 8.89 10.31
CA ASN A 209 -7.94 10.33 10.28
C ASN A 209 -8.54 10.83 8.97
N LYS A 210 -8.42 10.11 7.84
CA LYS A 210 -9.05 10.48 6.55
C LYS A 210 -10.58 10.35 6.55
N ASP A 211 -11.15 9.73 7.59
CA ASP A 211 -12.59 9.68 7.84
C ASP A 211 -13.10 10.86 8.69
N LEU A 212 -12.20 11.67 9.24
CA LEU A 212 -12.52 12.89 9.98
C LEU A 212 -12.60 14.09 9.02
N PRO A 213 -13.06 15.27 9.48
CA PRO A 213 -13.12 16.47 8.66
C PRO A 213 -11.71 16.89 8.22
N THR A 214 -11.57 17.22 6.94
CA THR A 214 -10.31 17.70 6.34
C THR A 214 -10.42 19.18 6.03
N LEU A 215 -9.29 19.87 5.87
CA LEU A 215 -9.26 21.27 5.45
C LEU A 215 -9.21 21.36 3.92
N GLY A 216 -9.71 22.47 3.39
CA GLY A 216 -9.59 22.79 1.98
C GLY A 216 -10.27 21.81 1.02
N TYR A 217 -9.93 21.96 -0.26
CA TYR A 217 -10.51 21.21 -1.37
C TYR A 217 -9.92 19.80 -1.48
N ASN A 218 -10.78 18.79 -1.62
CA ASN A 218 -10.33 17.41 -1.74
C ASN A 218 -10.46 16.84 -3.16
N ARG A 219 -9.32 16.58 -3.83
CA ARG A 219 -9.24 15.99 -5.18
C ARG A 219 -9.84 14.58 -5.27
N LYS A 220 -10.01 13.86 -4.15
CA LYS A 220 -10.58 12.50 -4.15
C LYS A 220 -12.02 12.46 -4.67
N TYR A 221 -12.71 13.60 -4.66
CA TYR A 221 -14.07 13.75 -5.15
C TYR A 221 -14.16 14.12 -6.63
N GLU A 222 -13.03 14.34 -7.31
CA GLU A 222 -12.99 14.49 -8.76
C GLU A 222 -13.17 13.16 -9.49
N ILE A 223 -13.59 13.24 -10.75
CA ILE A 223 -13.56 12.09 -11.65
C ILE A 223 -12.10 11.79 -12.02
N SER A 224 -11.61 10.57 -11.78
CA SER A 224 -10.24 10.17 -12.10
C SER A 224 -10.08 9.56 -13.49
N ASN A 225 -11.10 8.85 -13.99
CA ASN A 225 -11.01 8.09 -15.23
C ASN A 225 -10.86 9.01 -16.46
N ALA A 226 -9.77 8.84 -17.23
CA ALA A 226 -9.47 9.70 -18.37
C ALA A 226 -10.52 9.65 -19.50
N LYS A 227 -11.04 8.45 -19.83
CA LYS A 227 -12.09 8.27 -20.86
C LYS A 227 -13.39 8.97 -20.44
N GLU A 228 -13.78 8.83 -19.18
CA GLU A 228 -14.95 9.50 -18.61
C GLU A 228 -14.79 11.02 -18.61
N ARG A 229 -13.62 11.54 -18.20
CA ARG A 229 -13.33 12.98 -18.23
C ARG A 229 -13.45 13.56 -19.65
N GLN A 230 -12.94 12.84 -20.66
CA GLN A 230 -13.07 13.27 -22.06
C GLN A 230 -14.53 13.32 -22.51
N GLN A 231 -15.34 12.30 -22.18
CA GLN A 231 -16.77 12.27 -22.48
C GLN A 231 -17.54 13.43 -21.84
N LEU A 232 -17.12 13.85 -20.64
CA LEU A 232 -17.72 14.95 -19.89
C LEU A 232 -17.09 16.32 -20.19
N ALA A 233 -16.18 16.41 -21.15
CA ALA A 233 -15.42 17.62 -21.48
C ALA A 233 -14.71 18.25 -20.27
N LEU A 234 -14.19 17.42 -19.36
CA LEU A 234 -13.33 17.84 -18.25
C LEU A 234 -11.87 17.84 -18.70
N ALA A 235 -11.07 18.79 -18.18
CA ALA A 235 -9.63 18.83 -18.43
C ALA A 235 -8.96 17.51 -17.99
N PRO A 236 -7.90 17.02 -18.63
CA PRO A 236 -7.19 15.83 -18.16
C PRO A 236 -6.72 16.00 -16.71
N ARG A 237 -7.03 15.02 -15.84
CA ARG A 237 -6.53 14.99 -14.47
C ARG A 237 -5.24 14.17 -14.44
N LYS A 238 -4.15 14.78 -13.97
CA LYS A 238 -2.94 14.04 -13.64
C LYS A 238 -3.09 13.43 -12.26
N ILE A 239 -2.78 12.15 -12.15
CA ILE A 239 -2.86 11.41 -10.89
C ILE A 239 -1.73 11.84 -9.96
N ILE A 240 -0.54 12.04 -10.50
CA ILE A 240 0.64 12.57 -9.81
C ILE A 240 1.16 13.81 -10.56
N ALA A 241 1.62 14.81 -9.80
CA ALA A 241 2.15 16.03 -10.37
C ALA A 241 3.56 15.85 -10.97
N LYS A 242 3.92 16.70 -11.93
CA LYS A 242 5.30 16.73 -12.46
C LYS A 242 6.27 17.19 -11.37
N LYS A 243 7.53 16.76 -11.45
CA LYS A 243 8.61 17.18 -10.53
C LYS A 243 8.76 18.68 -10.37
N SER A 244 8.46 19.45 -11.43
CA SER A 244 8.54 20.92 -11.41
C SER A 244 7.36 21.65 -10.77
N ASN A 245 6.32 20.95 -10.30
CA ASN A 245 5.15 21.58 -9.70
C ASN A 245 5.48 22.16 -8.32
N GLN A 246 5.59 23.49 -8.24
CA GLN A 246 5.97 24.21 -7.02
C GLN A 246 5.02 23.97 -5.84
N ASN A 247 3.71 23.93 -6.07
CA ASN A 247 2.75 23.68 -4.98
C ASN A 247 2.94 22.28 -4.41
N GLU A 248 3.17 21.28 -5.25
CA GLU A 248 3.26 19.88 -4.81
C GLU A 248 4.64 19.51 -4.26
N LEU A 249 5.66 20.36 -4.47
CA LEU A 249 6.95 20.23 -3.79
C LEU A 249 6.86 20.58 -2.30
N GLN A 250 5.90 21.43 -1.93
CA GLN A 250 5.62 21.84 -0.55
C GLN A 250 4.59 20.95 0.15
N ASN A 251 3.96 20.02 -0.57
CA ASN A 251 2.98 19.09 -0.03
C ASN A 251 3.55 17.67 0.03
N ALA A 252 3.38 16.99 1.16
CA ALA A 252 3.65 15.56 1.28
C ALA A 252 2.44 14.71 0.86
N VAL A 253 2.60 13.39 0.96
CA VAL A 253 1.79 12.26 0.45
C VAL A 253 0.26 12.38 0.58
N ASN A 254 -0.29 13.28 1.40
CA ASN A 254 -1.72 13.33 1.71
C ASN A 254 -2.47 14.63 1.38
N GLY A 255 -1.83 15.68 0.83
CA GLY A 255 -2.50 16.98 0.65
C GLY A 255 -2.72 17.62 2.02
N ASP A 256 -1.97 18.67 2.31
CA ASP A 256 -1.47 18.92 3.66
C ASP A 256 -2.47 19.67 4.55
N ASP A 257 -3.28 18.93 5.31
CA ASP A 257 -3.98 19.45 6.50
C ASP A 257 -3.00 19.65 7.68
N GLY A 258 -1.70 19.79 7.43
CA GLY A 258 -0.64 19.73 8.42
C GLY A 258 -0.04 18.34 8.54
N TYR A 259 1.28 18.26 8.37
CA TYR A 259 2.00 16.99 8.33
C TYR A 259 2.38 16.50 9.73
N LYS A 260 2.68 17.39 10.68
CA LYS A 260 3.15 17.06 12.03
C LYS A 260 2.17 17.55 13.09
N ILE A 261 1.73 16.67 13.98
CA ILE A 261 0.75 16.95 15.04
C ILE A 261 1.21 16.48 16.41
N ASN A 262 0.83 17.22 17.45
CA ASN A 262 0.68 16.66 18.79
C ASN A 262 -0.62 15.84 18.84
N PHE A 263 -0.58 14.65 19.45
CA PHE A 263 -1.70 13.72 19.40
C PHE A 263 -2.07 13.14 20.77
N GLU A 264 -3.34 13.29 21.13
CA GLU A 264 -3.94 12.73 22.33
C GLU A 264 -5.35 12.20 22.02
N ILE A 265 -5.67 11.02 22.52
CA ILE A 265 -6.95 10.37 22.23
C ILE A 265 -7.43 9.53 23.39
N VAL A 266 -8.73 9.64 23.66
CA VAL A 266 -9.47 8.74 24.56
C VAL A 266 -10.49 7.96 23.76
N ILE A 267 -10.46 6.63 23.87
CA ILE A 267 -11.37 5.73 23.16
C ILE A 267 -12.17 4.91 24.16
N GLY A 268 -13.49 5.02 24.11
CA GLY A 268 -14.45 4.11 24.75
C GLY A 268 -14.96 3.06 23.78
N THR A 269 -14.99 1.79 24.17
CA THR A 269 -15.49 0.67 23.35
C THR A 269 -16.24 -0.36 24.20
N ASP A 270 -16.73 -1.44 23.58
CA ASP A 270 -17.38 -2.54 24.26
C ASP A 270 -16.46 -3.15 25.35
N LYS A 271 -17.02 -3.55 26.50
CA LYS A 271 -16.25 -4.02 27.67
C LYS A 271 -15.17 -5.07 27.35
N ASN A 272 -15.49 -6.01 26.47
CA ASN A 272 -14.62 -7.14 26.14
C ASN A 272 -13.61 -6.82 25.01
N GLN A 273 -13.60 -5.59 24.49
CA GLN A 273 -12.67 -5.17 23.45
C GLN A 273 -11.53 -4.33 24.00
N THR A 274 -10.41 -4.39 23.29
CA THR A 274 -9.28 -3.48 23.47
C THR A 274 -9.26 -2.52 22.29
N ALA A 275 -9.31 -1.22 22.59
CA ALA A 275 -9.13 -0.18 21.60
C ALA A 275 -7.67 0.29 21.59
N ILE A 276 -7.12 0.54 20.40
CA ILE A 276 -5.73 0.91 20.18
C ILE A 276 -5.67 2.10 19.21
N ALA A 277 -4.79 3.04 19.54
CA ALA A 277 -4.40 4.17 18.71
C ALA A 277 -2.90 4.46 18.92
N PRO A 278 -2.29 5.35 18.11
CA PRO A 278 -0.90 5.77 18.33
C PRO A 278 -0.66 6.35 19.73
N GLY A 279 0.54 6.12 20.24
CA GLY A 279 1.02 6.70 21.50
C GLY A 279 0.99 5.75 22.69
N THR A 280 1.65 6.18 23.76
CA THR A 280 1.79 5.42 25.02
C THR A 280 0.43 5.33 25.71
N LEU A 281 0.08 4.16 26.23
CA LEU A 281 -1.13 3.98 27.02
C LEU A 281 -0.96 4.68 28.38
N VAL A 282 -1.56 5.86 28.53
CA VAL A 282 -1.52 6.65 29.75
C VAL A 282 -2.43 6.03 30.82
N LYS A 283 -3.63 5.61 30.42
CA LYS A 283 -4.64 5.08 31.36
C LYS A 283 -5.61 4.13 30.68
N LYS A 284 -5.98 3.05 31.39
CA LYS A 284 -7.10 2.17 31.08
C LYS A 284 -8.09 2.15 32.25
N TRP A 285 -9.39 2.21 31.97
CA TRP A 285 -10.43 2.08 33.00
C TRP A 285 -11.72 1.48 32.44
N GLU A 286 -12.59 1.02 33.32
CA GLU A 286 -13.96 0.61 32.98
C GLU A 286 -14.96 1.61 33.54
N LYS A 287 -16.01 1.91 32.78
CA LYS A 287 -17.15 2.74 33.21
C LYS A 287 -18.39 2.30 32.45
N ASP A 288 -19.54 2.19 33.12
CA ASP A 288 -20.85 1.91 32.50
C ASP A 288 -20.85 0.70 31.54
N ASN A 289 -20.18 -0.39 31.94
CA ASN A 289 -20.02 -1.62 31.14
C ASN A 289 -19.30 -1.39 29.79
N ARG A 290 -18.35 -0.44 29.76
CA ARG A 290 -17.49 -0.11 28.63
C ARG A 290 -16.04 0.00 29.09
N SER A 291 -15.13 -0.27 28.16
CA SER A 291 -13.67 -0.19 28.38
C SER A 291 -13.13 1.08 27.71
N TYR A 292 -12.30 1.81 28.45
CA TYR A 292 -11.73 3.10 28.03
C TYR A 292 -10.21 3.07 28.02
N PHE A 293 -9.62 3.71 27.02
CA PHE A 293 -8.18 3.76 26.78
C PHE A 293 -7.76 5.17 26.42
N HIS A 294 -6.82 5.75 27.17
CA HIS A 294 -6.22 7.05 26.91
C HIS A 294 -4.81 6.84 26.37
N TYR A 295 -4.56 7.26 25.13
CA TYR A 295 -3.25 7.25 24.48
C TYR A 295 -2.76 8.67 24.23
N LYS A 296 -1.45 8.87 24.37
CA LYS A 296 -0.79 10.14 24.11
C LYS A 296 0.56 9.91 23.46
N MET A 297 0.88 10.72 22.46
CA MET A 297 2.24 10.78 21.92
C MET A 297 3.10 11.71 22.79
N GLU A 298 4.29 11.25 23.17
CA GLU A 298 5.28 12.08 23.89
C GLU A 298 5.91 13.12 22.97
N GLU A 299 6.18 12.73 21.72
CA GLU A 299 6.76 13.58 20.67
C GLU A 299 5.76 13.77 19.53
N PRO A 300 5.78 14.92 18.83
CA PRO A 300 4.83 15.12 17.74
C PRO A 300 5.09 14.15 16.58
N MET A 301 4.01 13.66 15.99
CA MET A 301 4.01 12.60 14.99
C MET A 301 3.44 13.06 13.66
N VAL A 302 3.59 12.24 12.63
CA VAL A 302 2.90 12.48 11.35
C VAL A 302 1.38 12.45 11.56
N ASN A 303 0.63 13.36 10.92
CA ASN A 303 -0.84 13.41 10.92
C ASN A 303 -1.42 12.27 10.07
N PHE A 304 -1.19 11.06 10.53
CA PHE A 304 -1.67 9.85 9.91
C PHE A 304 -1.81 8.77 10.97
N TYR A 305 -3.03 8.52 11.43
CA TYR A 305 -3.29 7.65 12.57
C TYR A 305 -4.54 6.82 12.36
N SER A 306 -4.58 5.65 13.00
CA SER A 306 -5.72 4.74 12.99
C SER A 306 -6.34 4.61 14.37
N ILE A 307 -7.62 4.22 14.38
CA ILE A 307 -8.37 3.82 15.55
C ILE A 307 -8.84 2.39 15.30
N VAL A 308 -8.40 1.47 16.14
CA VAL A 308 -8.69 0.03 16.01
C VAL A 308 -9.36 -0.49 17.27
N SER A 309 -10.33 -1.40 17.13
CA SER A 309 -10.97 -2.05 18.29
C SER A 309 -11.44 -3.45 17.97
N ALA A 310 -10.98 -4.43 18.75
CA ALA A 310 -11.42 -5.82 18.68
C ALA A 310 -11.18 -6.55 20.01
N THR A 311 -11.61 -7.81 20.05
CA THR A 311 -11.21 -8.78 21.08
C THR A 311 -9.87 -9.37 20.66
N TYR A 312 -8.82 -9.06 21.42
CA TYR A 312 -7.45 -9.43 21.10
C TYR A 312 -6.83 -10.32 22.17
N GLU A 313 -6.05 -11.29 21.74
CA GLU A 313 -4.90 -11.84 22.46
C GLU A 313 -3.66 -10.97 22.14
N VAL A 314 -2.63 -11.00 22.99
CA VAL A 314 -1.45 -10.14 22.82
C VAL A 314 -0.16 -10.91 23.04
N SER A 315 0.72 -10.87 22.04
CA SER A 315 2.12 -11.30 22.15
C SER A 315 3.00 -10.09 22.41
N LYS A 316 3.93 -10.18 23.37
CA LYS A 316 4.79 -9.07 23.79
C LYS A 316 6.25 -9.46 23.77
N SER A 317 7.10 -8.53 23.34
CA SER A 317 8.56 -8.62 23.45
C SER A 317 9.14 -7.24 23.76
N ILE A 318 10.45 -7.20 24.00
CA ILE A 318 11.20 -5.97 24.18
C ILE A 318 12.39 -6.02 23.24
N TRP A 319 12.51 -5.05 22.36
CA TRP A 319 13.71 -4.82 21.59
C TRP A 319 14.68 -3.94 22.39
N LYS A 320 15.92 -4.40 22.52
CA LYS A 320 16.99 -3.68 23.22
C LYS A 320 17.91 -3.06 22.19
N ASN A 321 17.80 -1.76 22.00
CA ASN A 321 18.74 -1.02 21.17
C ASN A 321 20.14 -1.06 21.82
N LYS A 322 21.19 -1.26 21.03
CA LYS A 322 22.58 -1.28 21.50
C LYS A 322 23.01 0.04 22.15
N ASN A 323 22.34 1.16 21.84
CA ASN A 323 22.70 2.51 22.27
C ASN A 323 21.57 3.27 23.01
N GLN A 324 20.40 2.68 23.28
CA GLN A 324 19.21 3.37 23.82
C GLN A 324 18.30 2.51 24.71
N GLU A 325 17.29 3.15 25.29
CA GLU A 325 16.18 2.60 26.07
C GLU A 325 15.44 1.45 25.36
N ASN A 326 14.74 0.63 26.15
CA ASN A 326 13.97 -0.51 25.67
C ASN A 326 12.76 -0.05 24.84
N THR A 327 12.54 -0.66 23.67
CA THR A 327 11.31 -0.47 22.87
C THR A 327 10.37 -1.65 23.07
N ALA A 328 9.12 -1.38 23.48
CA ALA A 328 8.09 -2.40 23.62
C ALA A 328 7.55 -2.84 22.25
N LEU A 329 7.52 -4.16 22.01
CA LEU A 329 6.94 -4.75 20.81
C LEU A 329 5.67 -5.50 21.21
N GLU A 330 4.56 -5.22 20.51
CA GLU A 330 3.30 -5.90 20.77
C GLU A 330 2.63 -6.34 19.46
N ILE A 331 2.07 -7.55 19.44
CA ILE A 331 1.23 -8.04 18.35
C ILE A 331 -0.13 -8.38 18.93
N TYR A 332 -1.15 -7.65 18.51
CA TYR A 332 -2.55 -7.86 18.88
C TYR A 332 -3.22 -8.70 17.80
N TYR A 333 -3.73 -9.87 18.17
CA TYR A 333 -4.26 -10.86 17.23
C TYR A 333 -5.54 -11.51 17.74
N GLN A 334 -6.33 -12.08 16.85
CA GLN A 334 -7.54 -12.81 17.21
C GLN A 334 -7.20 -14.23 17.65
N LYS A 335 -7.89 -14.71 18.68
CA LYS A 335 -7.73 -16.08 19.19
C LYS A 335 -7.93 -17.11 18.07
N GLY A 336 -6.96 -18.00 17.88
CA GLY A 336 -6.94 -18.98 16.78
C GLY A 336 -6.08 -18.57 15.57
N HIS A 337 -5.54 -17.34 15.55
CA HIS A 337 -4.69 -16.83 14.47
C HIS A 337 -3.19 -16.78 14.88
N GLU A 338 -2.72 -17.77 15.64
CA GLU A 338 -1.36 -17.78 16.20
C GLU A 338 -0.25 -18.12 15.18
N TYR A 339 -0.60 -18.59 13.98
CA TYR A 339 0.29 -19.25 13.01
C TYR A 339 1.61 -18.52 12.76
N ASN A 340 1.56 -17.21 12.53
CA ASN A 340 2.72 -16.42 12.10
C ASN A 340 3.21 -15.39 13.13
N ILE A 341 2.67 -15.40 14.35
CA ILE A 341 3.01 -14.42 15.40
C ILE A 341 4.50 -14.40 15.70
N ASN A 342 5.15 -15.58 15.77
CA ASN A 342 6.58 -15.67 16.04
C ASN A 342 7.42 -15.11 14.88
N ARG A 343 7.03 -15.36 13.62
CA ARG A 343 7.71 -14.83 12.42
C ARG A 343 7.63 -13.30 12.39
N MET A 344 6.45 -12.75 12.66
CA MET A 344 6.23 -11.31 12.73
C MET A 344 7.05 -10.69 13.87
N MET A 345 7.06 -11.29 15.07
CA MET A 345 7.81 -10.79 16.22
C MET A 345 9.33 -10.82 15.99
N GLU A 346 9.84 -11.86 15.33
CA GLU A 346 11.25 -11.94 14.93
C GLU A 346 11.58 -10.88 13.87
N SER A 347 10.74 -10.74 12.84
CA SER A 347 10.87 -9.71 11.81
C SER A 347 10.94 -8.31 12.41
N MET A 348 10.05 -7.98 13.36
CA MET A 348 10.07 -6.70 14.07
C MET A 348 11.43 -6.41 14.74
N GLN A 349 12.00 -7.40 15.43
CA GLN A 349 13.29 -7.24 16.12
C GLN A 349 14.44 -7.06 15.11
N MET A 350 14.52 -7.93 14.10
CA MET A 350 15.59 -7.88 13.10
C MET A 350 15.52 -6.60 12.26
N SER A 351 14.32 -6.14 11.93
CA SER A 351 14.10 -4.88 11.22
C SER A 351 14.51 -3.68 12.06
N LEU A 352 14.12 -3.60 13.34
CA LEU A 352 14.56 -2.52 14.22
C LEU A 352 16.08 -2.50 14.37
N ASP A 353 16.71 -3.67 14.53
CA ASP A 353 18.18 -3.80 14.57
C ASP A 353 18.83 -3.27 13.29
N TYR A 354 18.38 -3.74 12.12
CA TYR A 354 18.99 -3.40 10.85
C TYR A 354 18.75 -1.92 10.46
N TYR A 355 17.51 -1.43 10.56
CA TYR A 355 17.16 -0.06 10.16
C TYR A 355 17.78 0.98 11.10
N THR A 356 17.78 0.71 12.41
CA THR A 356 18.41 1.62 13.38
C THR A 356 19.92 1.69 13.19
N THR A 357 20.55 0.56 12.89
CA THR A 357 22.01 0.51 12.65
C THR A 357 22.38 1.22 11.35
N ASN A 358 21.59 1.05 10.29
CA ASN A 358 21.98 1.47 8.96
C ASN A 358 21.50 2.87 8.56
N PHE A 359 20.34 3.34 9.06
CA PHE A 359 19.68 4.55 8.55
C PHE A 359 19.60 5.67 9.60
N SER A 360 18.80 5.50 10.64
CA SER A 360 18.64 6.48 11.72
C SER A 360 18.00 5.81 12.96
N PRO A 361 18.09 6.40 14.16
CA PRO A 361 17.41 5.87 15.34
C PRO A 361 15.89 5.73 15.16
N TYR A 362 15.30 4.67 15.72
CA TYR A 362 13.85 4.57 15.87
C TYR A 362 13.37 5.59 16.91
N PRO A 363 12.37 6.45 16.60
CA PRO A 363 12.06 7.60 17.44
C PRO A 363 11.07 7.33 18.59
N TYR A 364 10.50 6.13 18.68
CA TYR A 364 9.45 5.82 19.64
C TYR A 364 9.84 4.69 20.61
N GLN A 365 9.21 4.65 21.78
CA GLN A 365 9.45 3.62 22.80
C GLN A 365 8.60 2.35 22.61
N GLN A 366 7.82 2.28 21.53
CA GLN A 366 6.95 1.15 21.25
C GLN A 366 6.57 1.05 19.77
N ILE A 367 6.24 -0.16 19.31
CA ILE A 367 5.60 -0.41 18.03
C ILE A 367 4.63 -1.59 18.15
N ARG A 368 3.44 -1.45 17.56
CA ARG A 368 2.37 -2.45 17.64
C ARG A 368 1.94 -2.93 16.26
N ILE A 369 1.82 -4.23 16.07
CA ILE A 369 1.06 -4.80 14.95
C ILE A 369 -0.34 -5.13 15.47
N MET A 370 -1.37 -4.75 14.72
CA MET A 370 -2.77 -5.00 15.10
C MET A 370 -3.47 -5.71 13.96
N GLU A 371 -3.95 -6.91 14.23
CA GLU A 371 -4.75 -7.65 13.25
C GLU A 371 -6.05 -6.90 12.94
N ILE A 372 -6.32 -6.72 11.65
CA ILE A 372 -7.58 -6.16 11.12
C ILE A 372 -8.26 -7.19 10.19
N PRO A 373 -9.59 -7.11 10.02
CA PRO A 373 -10.34 -8.11 9.24
C PRO A 373 -9.92 -8.22 7.78
N ARG A 374 -10.16 -9.38 7.15
CA ARG A 374 -9.82 -9.64 5.73
C ARG A 374 -10.39 -8.66 4.71
N TYR A 375 -11.50 -7.97 5.03
CA TYR A 375 -12.09 -7.00 4.10
C TYR A 375 -11.16 -5.80 3.83
N THR A 376 -10.16 -5.58 4.69
CA THR A 376 -9.11 -4.59 4.53
C THR A 376 -7.83 -5.29 4.06
N GLN A 377 -7.71 -5.58 2.75
CA GLN A 377 -6.60 -6.33 2.16
C GLN A 377 -5.30 -5.53 2.04
N PHE A 378 -4.83 -4.93 3.13
CA PHE A 378 -3.57 -4.19 3.20
C PHE A 378 -2.92 -4.32 4.58
N ALA A 379 -1.63 -3.98 4.64
CA ALA A 379 -0.99 -3.54 5.87
C ALA A 379 -0.61 -2.07 5.70
N GLN A 380 -0.52 -1.33 6.80
CA GLN A 380 -0.25 0.10 6.73
C GLN A 380 0.52 0.57 7.95
N SER A 381 1.75 1.01 7.72
CA SER A 381 2.57 1.62 8.75
C SER A 381 2.10 3.03 9.12
N LEU A 382 1.88 3.24 10.42
CA LEU A 382 1.50 4.51 11.05
C LEU A 382 2.45 4.75 12.24
N PRO A 383 2.51 5.97 12.81
CA PRO A 383 3.29 6.20 14.02
C PRO A 383 2.92 5.22 15.13
N THR A 384 3.91 4.48 15.64
CA THR A 384 3.79 3.46 16.70
C THR A 384 2.82 2.29 16.44
N SER A 385 2.22 2.19 15.25
CA SER A 385 1.14 1.23 14.99
C SER A 385 1.08 0.76 13.54
N ILE A 386 0.85 -0.54 13.33
CA ILE A 386 0.80 -1.20 12.03
C ILE A 386 -0.46 -2.09 11.99
N PRO A 387 -1.62 -1.53 11.60
CA PRO A 387 -2.77 -2.34 11.20
C PRO A 387 -2.38 -3.30 10.05
N PHE A 388 -2.72 -4.58 10.21
CA PHE A 388 -2.24 -5.65 9.32
C PHE A 388 -3.37 -6.68 9.09
N SER A 389 -3.79 -6.85 7.83
CA SER A 389 -4.88 -7.78 7.48
C SER A 389 -4.63 -9.23 7.89
N GLU A 390 -5.67 -9.92 8.36
CA GLU A 390 -5.61 -11.35 8.68
C GLU A 390 -5.15 -12.18 7.47
N ASP A 391 -5.59 -11.84 6.24
CA ASP A 391 -5.30 -12.60 5.01
C ASP A 391 -3.93 -12.29 4.38
N LEU A 392 -3.21 -11.28 4.87
CA LEU A 392 -1.89 -10.91 4.36
C LEU A 392 -0.72 -11.44 5.19
N GLY A 393 -0.95 -11.87 6.43
CA GLY A 393 0.15 -12.21 7.33
C GLY A 393 -0.23 -13.22 8.39
N PHE A 394 -1.30 -12.99 9.15
CA PHE A 394 -1.67 -13.86 10.27
C PHE A 394 -2.08 -15.26 9.83
N MET A 395 -2.82 -15.37 8.71
CA MET A 395 -3.42 -16.62 8.24
C MET A 395 -2.72 -17.24 7.02
N LEU A 396 -1.52 -16.77 6.68
CA LEU A 396 -0.75 -17.37 5.58
C LEU A 396 -0.24 -18.77 5.97
N ASP A 397 -0.48 -19.74 5.10
CA ASP A 397 0.12 -21.07 5.18
C ASP A 397 1.49 -21.04 4.48
N ILE A 398 2.57 -21.17 5.26
CA ILE A 398 3.95 -21.02 4.78
C ILE A 398 4.74 -22.30 5.11
N ASP A 399 5.17 -23.04 4.09
CA ASP A 399 6.08 -24.18 4.22
C ASP A 399 7.54 -23.68 4.21
N ASP A 400 8.21 -23.69 5.36
CA ASP A 400 9.59 -23.22 5.49
C ASP A 400 10.59 -23.89 4.54
N THR A 401 10.29 -25.09 4.05
CA THR A 401 11.18 -25.83 3.14
C THR A 401 11.06 -25.38 1.69
N LYS A 402 9.96 -24.73 1.30
CA LYS A 402 9.64 -24.41 -0.09
C LYS A 402 9.29 -22.95 -0.33
N ASP A 403 8.74 -22.27 0.65
CA ASP A 403 8.15 -20.96 0.49
C ASP A 403 9.09 -19.86 0.99
N VAL A 404 8.99 -18.70 0.33
CA VAL A 404 9.51 -17.46 0.87
C VAL A 404 8.62 -17.04 2.03
N ASP A 405 9.22 -16.63 3.15
CA ASP A 405 8.47 -16.20 4.31
C ASP A 405 7.88 -14.79 4.10
N MET A 406 6.72 -14.75 3.46
CA MET A 406 6.05 -13.50 3.12
C MET A 406 5.49 -12.78 4.37
N ALA A 407 5.13 -13.50 5.43
CA ALA A 407 4.71 -12.87 6.68
C ALA A 407 5.87 -12.10 7.32
N PHE A 408 7.07 -12.69 7.32
CA PHE A 408 8.30 -12.03 7.75
C PHE A 408 8.64 -10.83 6.85
N TYR A 409 8.60 -11.02 5.52
CA TYR A 409 8.96 -9.98 4.55
C TYR A 409 8.05 -8.76 4.61
N ILE A 410 6.71 -8.97 4.61
CA ILE A 410 5.74 -7.88 4.67
C ILE A 410 5.89 -7.14 6.00
N THR A 411 6.10 -7.86 7.12
CA THR A 411 6.37 -7.21 8.42
C THR A 411 7.61 -6.32 8.36
N ALA A 412 8.68 -6.76 7.71
CA ALA A 412 9.88 -5.97 7.54
C ALA A 412 9.66 -4.73 6.65
N HIS A 413 8.84 -4.86 5.59
CA HIS A 413 8.43 -3.74 4.71
C HIS A 413 7.62 -2.70 5.48
N GLU A 414 6.59 -3.12 6.21
CA GLU A 414 5.77 -2.20 6.99
C GLU A 414 6.58 -1.49 8.08
N LEU A 415 7.55 -2.18 8.69
CA LEU A 415 8.41 -1.54 9.68
C LEU A 415 9.41 -0.56 9.03
N ALA A 416 9.84 -0.81 7.79
CA ALA A 416 10.73 0.09 7.06
C ALA A 416 10.08 1.46 6.78
N HIS A 417 8.76 1.52 6.68
CA HIS A 417 8.04 2.80 6.54
C HIS A 417 8.19 3.74 7.73
N GLN A 418 8.60 3.24 8.90
CA GLN A 418 8.98 4.12 10.03
C GLN A 418 10.19 5.02 9.69
N TRP A 419 10.98 4.65 8.68
CA TRP A 419 12.02 5.49 8.07
C TRP A 419 11.50 6.13 6.77
N TRP A 420 10.95 5.32 5.86
CA TRP A 420 10.53 5.75 4.52
C TRP A 420 9.02 6.00 4.47
N GLY A 421 8.62 7.24 4.73
CA GLY A 421 7.23 7.71 4.74
C GLY A 421 6.82 8.40 6.04
N LEU A 422 7.49 8.07 7.16
CA LEU A 422 7.31 8.76 8.44
C LEU A 422 8.47 9.70 8.79
N GLN A 423 9.72 9.20 8.85
CA GLN A 423 10.89 10.09 9.04
C GLN A 423 11.23 10.86 7.77
N VAL A 424 11.18 10.22 6.60
CA VAL A 424 11.33 10.88 5.30
C VAL A 424 10.00 10.80 4.56
N ALA A 425 9.28 11.90 4.43
CA ALA A 425 8.19 12.01 3.46
C ALA A 425 8.74 12.50 2.12
N ALA A 426 8.12 12.05 1.03
CA ALA A 426 8.44 12.55 -0.31
C ALA A 426 7.45 13.63 -0.74
N ALA A 427 7.93 14.57 -1.55
CA ALA A 427 7.08 15.55 -2.23
C ALA A 427 6.01 14.85 -3.09
N ASN A 428 4.85 15.48 -3.25
CA ASN A 428 3.71 14.90 -3.97
C ASN A 428 3.84 15.00 -5.51
N VAL A 429 4.99 14.57 -6.03
CA VAL A 429 5.37 14.62 -7.45
C VAL A 429 5.82 13.26 -7.97
N GLN A 430 6.08 13.16 -9.27
CA GLN A 430 6.63 11.97 -9.93
C GLN A 430 7.88 11.46 -9.21
N GLY A 431 7.97 10.14 -9.02
CA GLY A 431 9.04 9.50 -8.30
C GLY A 431 8.78 9.33 -6.80
N ARG A 432 7.73 9.93 -6.21
CA ARG A 432 7.45 9.83 -4.76
C ARG A 432 7.43 8.39 -4.25
N HIS A 433 6.82 7.47 -5.01
CA HIS A 433 6.70 6.06 -4.60
C HIS A 433 8.03 5.30 -4.68
N MET A 434 9.03 5.78 -5.42
CA MET A 434 10.38 5.23 -5.31
C MET A 434 10.97 5.50 -3.91
N ILE A 435 10.82 6.73 -3.39
CA ILE A 435 11.32 7.05 -2.05
C ILE A 435 10.56 6.24 -0.99
N LEU A 436 9.24 6.18 -1.11
CA LEU A 436 8.40 5.61 -0.05
C LEU A 436 8.34 4.08 -0.09
N GLU A 437 8.14 3.51 -1.27
CA GLU A 437 7.87 2.08 -1.42
C GLU A 437 9.12 1.31 -1.82
N THR A 438 9.89 1.81 -2.79
CA THR A 438 11.09 1.11 -3.25
C THR A 438 12.17 1.04 -2.17
N LEU A 439 12.37 2.11 -1.40
CA LEU A 439 13.33 2.08 -0.28
C LEU A 439 12.85 1.16 0.85
N ALA A 440 11.53 1.09 1.11
CA ALA A 440 10.96 0.13 2.05
C ALA A 440 11.16 -1.32 1.59
N GLN A 441 10.94 -1.61 0.31
CA GLN A 441 11.21 -2.93 -0.28
C GLN A 441 12.70 -3.30 -0.22
N TYR A 442 13.58 -2.37 -0.56
CA TYR A 442 15.03 -2.56 -0.40
C TYR A 442 15.38 -2.90 1.04
N SER A 443 14.85 -2.14 2.00
CA SER A 443 15.10 -2.36 3.42
C SER A 443 14.60 -3.74 3.86
N ALA A 444 13.41 -4.15 3.42
CA ALA A 444 12.84 -5.46 3.74
C ALA A 444 13.65 -6.64 3.17
N ILE A 445 14.12 -6.57 1.92
CA ILE A 445 14.94 -7.64 1.35
C ILE A 445 16.29 -7.73 2.05
N MET A 446 16.85 -6.62 2.55
CA MET A 446 18.09 -6.67 3.34
C MET A 446 17.91 -7.42 4.65
N VAL A 447 16.78 -7.23 5.36
CA VAL A 447 16.46 -8.00 6.56
C VAL A 447 16.20 -9.48 6.22
N LEU A 448 15.50 -9.75 5.12
CA LEU A 448 15.28 -11.11 4.62
C LEU A 448 16.61 -11.85 4.37
N LYS A 449 17.60 -11.16 3.77
CA LYS A 449 18.95 -11.67 3.51
C LYS A 449 19.75 -12.00 4.77
N GLN A 450 19.49 -11.33 5.90
CA GLN A 450 20.12 -11.65 7.18
C GLN A 450 19.61 -12.97 7.77
N LYS A 451 18.36 -13.35 7.44
CA LYS A 451 17.69 -14.52 8.01
C LYS A 451 17.75 -15.75 7.12
N TYR A 452 17.55 -15.60 5.81
CA TYR A 452 17.34 -16.71 4.89
C TYR A 452 18.51 -16.92 3.93
N SER A 453 18.60 -18.14 3.38
CA SER A 453 19.66 -18.52 2.46
C SER A 453 19.57 -17.80 1.11
N LYS A 454 20.68 -17.80 0.36
CA LYS A 454 20.75 -17.18 -0.97
C LYS A 454 19.71 -17.75 -1.92
N GLU A 455 19.41 -19.04 -1.83
CA GLU A 455 18.43 -19.73 -2.66
C GLU A 455 17.02 -19.19 -2.41
N LYS A 456 16.65 -18.91 -1.15
CA LYS A 456 15.37 -18.25 -0.84
C LYS A 456 15.32 -16.82 -1.38
N ILE A 457 16.44 -16.11 -1.37
CA ILE A 457 16.52 -14.76 -1.95
C ILE A 457 16.39 -14.82 -3.48
N GLN A 458 17.02 -15.78 -4.14
CA GLN A 458 16.85 -16.02 -5.58
C GLN A 458 15.38 -16.34 -5.91
N GLN A 459 14.72 -17.18 -5.10
CA GLN A 459 13.30 -17.51 -5.26
C GLN A 459 12.41 -16.26 -5.12
N PHE A 460 12.67 -15.42 -4.12
CA PHE A 460 11.97 -14.15 -3.93
C PHE A 460 12.14 -13.24 -5.15
N LEU A 461 13.38 -12.96 -5.56
CA LEU A 461 13.68 -12.08 -6.69
C LEU A 461 13.07 -12.60 -8.00
N LYS A 462 13.11 -13.93 -8.23
CA LYS A 462 12.45 -14.56 -9.36
C LYS A 462 10.95 -14.23 -9.37
N LYS A 463 10.29 -14.41 -8.22
CA LYS A 463 8.85 -14.18 -8.11
C LYS A 463 8.49 -12.71 -8.32
N GLU A 464 9.29 -11.78 -7.80
CA GLU A 464 9.12 -10.35 -8.04
C GLU A 464 9.26 -10.00 -9.53
N LEU A 465 10.23 -10.60 -10.25
CA LEU A 465 10.40 -10.40 -11.69
C LEU A 465 9.23 -10.97 -12.50
N GLU A 466 8.72 -12.15 -12.13
CA GLU A 466 7.54 -12.76 -12.76
C GLU A 466 6.31 -11.85 -12.60
N ILE A 467 6.03 -11.39 -11.38
CA ILE A 467 4.89 -10.50 -11.10
C ILE A 467 5.06 -9.17 -11.86
N TYR A 468 6.27 -8.60 -11.90
CA TYR A 468 6.54 -7.39 -12.69
C TYR A 468 6.09 -7.54 -14.15
N TRP A 469 6.43 -8.65 -14.80
CA TRP A 469 6.07 -8.88 -16.21
C TRP A 469 4.60 -9.24 -16.42
N GLU A 470 3.99 -9.96 -15.48
CA GLU A 470 2.56 -10.25 -15.48
C GLU A 470 1.76 -8.95 -15.40
N ASP A 471 2.04 -8.12 -14.39
CA ASP A 471 1.31 -6.89 -14.14
C ASP A 471 1.56 -5.84 -15.21
N LYS A 472 2.80 -5.69 -15.71
CA LYS A 472 3.10 -4.77 -16.81
C LYS A 472 2.21 -5.00 -18.04
N GLY A 473 1.78 -6.24 -18.29
CA GLY A 473 0.85 -6.57 -19.38
C GLY A 473 -0.55 -6.00 -19.21
N ASN A 474 -0.94 -5.66 -17.97
CA ASN A 474 -2.27 -5.17 -17.59
C ASN A 474 -2.38 -3.63 -17.62
N TYR A 475 -1.27 -2.91 -17.68
CA TYR A 475 -1.26 -1.44 -17.70
C TYR A 475 -1.36 -0.89 -19.13
N GLU A 476 -2.34 -0.01 -19.38
CA GLU A 476 -2.42 0.76 -20.64
C GLU A 476 -1.36 1.88 -20.69
N SER A 477 -0.83 2.32 -19.54
CA SER A 477 0.17 3.39 -19.46
C SER A 477 1.55 2.91 -19.90
N LYS A 478 2.33 3.84 -20.47
CA LYS A 478 3.72 3.57 -20.82
C LYS A 478 4.58 3.62 -19.57
N GLU A 479 5.46 2.64 -19.42
CA GLU A 479 6.41 2.61 -18.31
C GLU A 479 7.34 3.82 -18.33
N LYS A 480 7.51 4.42 -17.15
CA LYS A 480 8.46 5.51 -16.88
C LYS A 480 9.71 4.96 -16.18
N PRO A 481 10.84 5.69 -16.23
CA PRO A 481 11.97 5.43 -15.35
C PRO A 481 11.53 5.36 -13.87
N LEU A 482 12.27 4.61 -13.05
CA LEU A 482 11.91 4.43 -11.64
C LEU A 482 11.91 5.76 -10.88
N ILE A 483 12.84 6.67 -11.22
CA ILE A 483 12.88 8.02 -10.63
C ILE A 483 11.66 8.90 -10.98
N GLU A 484 10.83 8.48 -11.93
CA GLU A 484 9.63 9.19 -12.39
C GLU A 484 8.36 8.36 -12.21
N VAL A 485 8.46 7.23 -11.50
CA VAL A 485 7.33 6.33 -11.28
C VAL A 485 6.15 7.09 -10.68
N GLU A 486 4.95 6.78 -11.19
CA GLU A 486 3.71 7.35 -10.68
C GLU A 486 3.01 6.29 -9.82
N ASN A 487 1.84 5.81 -10.25
CA ASN A 487 1.00 4.89 -9.46
C ASN A 487 1.08 3.43 -9.95
N GLU A 488 2.13 3.09 -10.70
CA GLU A 488 2.39 1.73 -11.19
C GLU A 488 3.08 0.86 -10.11
N ASP A 489 2.30 0.09 -9.36
CA ASP A 489 2.75 -0.79 -8.27
C ASP A 489 3.82 -1.81 -8.67
N HIS A 490 3.67 -2.44 -9.83
CA HIS A 490 4.67 -3.35 -10.39
C HIS A 490 6.03 -2.68 -10.62
N ILE A 491 6.08 -1.35 -10.79
CA ILE A 491 7.33 -0.60 -10.92
C ILE A 491 7.93 -0.32 -9.54
N TYR A 492 7.21 0.39 -8.66
CA TYR A 492 7.81 0.83 -7.39
C TYR A 492 7.92 -0.25 -6.32
N TYR A 493 7.17 -1.36 -6.41
CA TYR A 493 7.38 -2.54 -5.56
C TYR A 493 8.32 -3.53 -6.23
N ARG A 494 7.88 -4.14 -7.34
CA ARG A 494 8.54 -5.32 -7.94
C ARG A 494 9.85 -4.95 -8.63
N LYS A 495 9.80 -4.05 -9.61
CA LYS A 495 11.02 -3.57 -10.28
C LYS A 495 11.92 -2.81 -9.30
N GLY A 496 11.34 -2.07 -8.37
CA GLY A 496 12.05 -1.32 -7.34
C GLY A 496 13.00 -2.21 -6.52
N VAL A 497 12.49 -3.32 -5.96
CA VAL A 497 13.33 -4.23 -5.17
C VAL A 497 14.43 -4.90 -6.00
N LEU A 498 14.12 -5.31 -7.24
CA LEU A 498 15.09 -5.90 -8.17
C LEU A 498 16.23 -4.92 -8.48
N VAL A 499 15.88 -3.67 -8.79
CA VAL A 499 16.83 -2.62 -9.17
C VAL A 499 17.71 -2.23 -7.98
N MET A 500 17.14 -2.05 -6.78
CA MET A 500 17.93 -1.73 -5.60
C MET A 500 18.82 -2.90 -5.16
N HIS A 501 18.33 -4.14 -5.31
CA HIS A 501 19.16 -5.34 -5.11
C HIS A 501 20.33 -5.38 -6.09
N ALA A 502 20.10 -5.11 -7.38
CA ALA A 502 21.14 -5.04 -8.40
C ALA A 502 22.18 -3.93 -8.09
N LEU A 503 21.72 -2.73 -7.74
CA LEU A 503 22.59 -1.63 -7.33
C LEU A 503 23.47 -2.02 -6.15
N GLN A 504 22.87 -2.60 -5.11
CA GLN A 504 23.58 -3.10 -3.93
C GLN A 504 24.63 -4.15 -4.30
N ALA A 505 24.31 -5.07 -5.20
CA ALA A 505 25.26 -6.08 -5.67
C ALA A 505 26.46 -5.46 -6.39
N TYR A 506 26.26 -4.40 -7.18
CA TYR A 506 27.35 -3.74 -7.93
C TYR A 506 28.25 -2.86 -7.05
N ILE A 507 27.66 -2.04 -6.17
CA ILE A 507 28.44 -1.02 -5.42
C ILE A 507 28.69 -1.40 -3.96
N GLY A 508 28.05 -2.45 -3.46
CA GLY A 508 28.13 -2.90 -2.07
C GLY A 508 27.00 -2.35 -1.19
N GLU A 509 26.59 -3.16 -0.21
CA GLU A 509 25.57 -2.80 0.79
C GLU A 509 25.94 -1.57 1.59
N ASP A 510 27.18 -1.51 2.10
CA ASP A 510 27.66 -0.38 2.89
C ASP A 510 27.53 0.95 2.16
N LYS A 511 27.75 0.98 0.84
CA LYS A 511 27.66 2.20 0.04
C LYS A 511 26.21 2.63 -0.19
N VAL A 512 25.33 1.70 -0.53
CA VAL A 512 23.89 2.00 -0.65
C VAL A 512 23.35 2.49 0.69
N ASN A 513 23.64 1.78 1.78
CA ASN A 513 23.22 2.18 3.12
C ASN A 513 23.82 3.52 3.55
N LEU A 514 25.07 3.83 3.17
CA LEU A 514 25.68 5.15 3.43
C LEU A 514 24.92 6.27 2.70
N ALA A 515 24.56 6.08 1.43
CA ALA A 515 23.76 7.06 0.69
C ALA A 515 22.38 7.27 1.35
N LEU A 516 21.70 6.18 1.71
CA LEU A 516 20.39 6.26 2.37
C LEU A 516 20.47 6.89 3.77
N ARG A 517 21.54 6.62 4.52
CA ARG A 517 21.82 7.24 5.82
C ARG A 517 22.02 8.75 5.70
N ASN A 518 22.80 9.19 4.71
CA ASN A 518 23.01 10.61 4.47
C ASN A 518 21.72 11.28 4.01
N PHE A 519 20.96 10.63 3.13
CA PHE A 519 19.67 11.12 2.68
C PHE A 519 18.69 11.30 3.84
N ILE A 520 18.47 10.29 4.70
CA ILE A 520 17.57 10.47 5.84
C ILE A 520 18.10 11.51 6.82
N LYS A 521 19.42 11.58 7.07
CA LYS A 521 20.00 12.58 7.98
C LYS A 521 19.61 14.00 7.57
N ASP A 522 19.62 14.31 6.28
CA ASP A 522 19.34 15.65 5.77
C ASP A 522 17.83 15.93 5.62
N TRP A 523 17.02 14.87 5.41
CA TRP A 523 15.58 14.98 5.12
C TRP A 523 14.68 14.44 6.24
N ASN A 524 15.20 14.30 7.46
CA ASN A 524 14.45 13.75 8.59
C ASN A 524 13.44 14.76 9.18
N LEU A 525 12.14 14.53 8.97
CA LEU A 525 11.03 15.39 9.37
C LEU A 525 10.82 15.49 10.88
N ILE A 526 11.27 14.51 11.64
CA ILE A 526 11.20 14.57 13.11
C ILE A 526 12.42 15.29 13.71
N SER A 527 13.46 15.58 12.90
CA SER A 527 14.61 16.35 13.38
C SER A 527 14.23 17.81 13.64
N PRO A 528 14.66 18.42 14.77
CA PRO A 528 14.48 19.85 15.03
C PRO A 528 15.13 20.76 13.98
N SER A 529 16.12 20.25 13.24
CA SER A 529 16.84 20.98 12.19
C SER A 529 16.13 20.99 10.84
N PHE A 530 15.03 20.23 10.69
CA PHE A 530 14.29 20.20 9.44
C PHE A 530 13.50 21.50 9.25
N PHE A 531 13.87 22.28 8.24
CA PHE A 531 13.14 23.48 7.85
C PHE A 531 12.38 23.21 6.55
N GLN A 532 11.05 23.33 6.61
CA GLN A 532 10.14 22.85 5.57
C GLN A 532 9.93 23.89 4.46
N GLU A 533 10.93 24.10 3.60
CA GLU A 533 10.71 24.81 2.32
C GLU A 533 10.21 23.89 1.21
N LYS A 534 10.60 22.61 1.24
CA LYS A 534 10.14 21.55 0.33
C LYS A 534 10.35 20.18 0.96
N TYR A 535 9.65 19.17 0.44
CA TYR A 535 9.94 17.77 0.69
C TYR A 535 10.94 17.22 -0.35
N PRO A 536 11.70 16.16 -0.02
CA PRO A 536 12.65 15.55 -0.95
C PRO A 536 11.96 14.92 -2.15
N THR A 537 12.68 14.93 -3.26
CA THR A 537 12.32 14.27 -4.52
C THR A 537 13.37 13.20 -4.88
N THR A 538 13.08 12.41 -5.91
CA THR A 538 14.05 11.46 -6.44
C THR A 538 15.30 12.15 -7.00
N GLU A 539 15.22 13.43 -7.37
CA GLU A 539 16.41 14.19 -7.78
C GLU A 539 17.37 14.42 -6.61
N ASP A 540 16.83 14.70 -5.42
CA ASP A 540 17.63 14.83 -4.19
C ASP A 540 18.25 13.46 -3.82
N LEU A 541 17.47 12.37 -3.82
CA LEU A 541 17.96 11.01 -3.55
C LEU A 541 19.08 10.58 -4.52
N MET A 542 18.94 10.90 -5.80
CA MET A 542 19.92 10.52 -6.83
C MET A 542 21.29 11.15 -6.60
N GLN A 543 21.38 12.31 -5.94
CA GLN A 543 22.67 12.93 -5.61
C GLN A 543 23.48 12.01 -4.67
N TYR A 544 22.87 11.57 -3.57
CA TYR A 544 23.52 10.66 -2.61
C TYR A 544 23.92 9.33 -3.25
N LEU A 545 23.08 8.77 -4.12
CA LEU A 545 23.40 7.51 -4.82
C LEU A 545 24.56 7.70 -5.81
N LYS A 546 24.59 8.82 -6.54
CA LYS A 546 25.67 9.14 -7.48
C LYS A 546 27.01 9.33 -6.76
N GLU A 547 27.02 10.00 -5.61
CA GLU A 547 28.22 10.26 -4.82
C GLU A 547 28.92 8.98 -4.35
N VAL A 548 28.16 7.96 -3.93
CA VAL A 548 28.74 6.69 -3.46
C VAL A 548 29.02 5.69 -4.60
N THR A 549 28.55 5.97 -5.81
CA THR A 549 28.68 5.06 -6.96
C THR A 549 30.02 5.27 -7.66
N PRO A 550 30.89 4.24 -7.77
CA PRO A 550 32.13 4.35 -8.54
C PRO A 550 31.89 4.66 -10.02
N ASP A 551 32.81 5.39 -10.66
CA ASP A 551 32.72 5.79 -12.08
C ASP A 551 32.37 4.64 -13.03
N MET A 552 32.92 3.45 -12.78
CA MET A 552 32.66 2.26 -13.61
C MET A 552 31.20 1.79 -13.59
N TYR A 553 30.41 2.15 -12.56
CA TYR A 553 29.01 1.79 -12.39
C TYR A 553 28.05 2.98 -12.55
N GLN A 554 28.53 4.19 -12.85
CA GLN A 554 27.65 5.35 -13.06
C GLN A 554 26.64 5.14 -14.20
N ASN A 555 27.07 4.52 -15.30
CA ASN A 555 26.14 4.15 -16.38
C ASN A 555 25.11 3.11 -15.93
N THR A 556 25.53 2.15 -15.10
CA THR A 556 24.63 1.14 -14.52
C THR A 556 23.58 1.79 -13.64
N LEU A 557 23.96 2.76 -12.80
CA LEU A 557 23.02 3.54 -11.98
C LEU A 557 21.99 4.27 -12.86
N THR A 558 22.43 4.93 -13.93
CA THR A 558 21.54 5.57 -14.90
C THR A 558 20.59 4.57 -15.57
N ASP A 559 21.09 3.40 -15.98
CA ASP A 559 20.27 2.39 -16.65
C ASP A 559 19.24 1.73 -15.71
N LEU A 560 19.59 1.61 -14.43
CA LEU A 560 18.74 1.06 -13.37
C LEU A 560 17.62 2.02 -12.97
N LEU A 561 17.94 3.30 -12.76
CA LEU A 561 17.05 4.27 -12.11
C LEU A 561 16.47 5.32 -13.07
N GLU A 562 17.29 5.85 -13.97
CA GLU A 562 16.96 6.98 -14.85
C GLU A 562 16.43 6.55 -16.22
N LYS A 563 16.44 5.25 -16.54
CA LYS A 563 15.95 4.71 -17.81
C LYS A 563 15.04 3.50 -17.64
N VAL A 564 14.24 3.25 -18.67
CA VAL A 564 13.53 1.98 -18.83
C VAL A 564 14.41 1.03 -19.63
N THR A 565 15.22 0.26 -18.92
CA THR A 565 16.18 -0.68 -19.51
C THR A 565 15.67 -2.11 -19.43
N ILE A 566 15.75 -2.84 -20.55
CA ILE A 566 15.44 -4.27 -20.60
C ILE A 566 16.56 -5.04 -21.31
N TYR A 567 16.69 -6.32 -20.95
CA TYR A 567 17.72 -7.22 -21.47
C TYR A 567 17.10 -8.45 -22.15
N ASP A 568 17.89 -9.06 -23.03
CA ASP A 568 17.66 -10.37 -23.67
C ASP A 568 19.00 -11.10 -23.59
N CYS A 569 19.12 -11.98 -22.60
CA CYS A 569 20.29 -12.77 -22.29
C CYS A 569 19.95 -14.25 -22.48
N LYS A 570 20.94 -15.03 -22.90
CA LYS A 570 20.79 -16.49 -23.01
C LYS A 570 22.10 -17.22 -23.07
N ILE A 571 22.08 -18.46 -22.62
CA ILE A 571 23.17 -19.40 -22.83
C ILE A 571 23.06 -19.99 -24.23
N LEU A 572 23.99 -19.64 -25.11
CA LEU A 572 24.05 -20.19 -26.46
C LEU A 572 24.68 -21.58 -26.47
N ASP A 573 25.81 -21.72 -25.77
CA ASP A 573 26.58 -22.97 -25.77
C ASP A 573 27.37 -23.18 -24.49
N VAL A 574 27.55 -24.45 -24.11
CA VAL A 574 28.31 -24.86 -22.93
C VAL A 574 29.07 -26.13 -23.26
N ILE A 575 30.39 -26.07 -23.20
CA ILE A 575 31.29 -27.18 -23.49
C ILE A 575 32.14 -27.42 -22.24
N CYS A 576 32.09 -28.63 -21.70
CA CYS A 576 32.93 -29.03 -20.58
C CYS A 576 33.94 -30.10 -21.03
N ARG A 577 35.18 -29.97 -20.59
CA ARG A 577 36.25 -30.96 -20.83
C ARG A 577 36.93 -31.31 -19.52
N GLU A 578 37.03 -32.60 -19.23
CA GLU A 578 37.91 -33.07 -18.16
C GLU A 578 39.37 -32.98 -18.61
N ARG A 579 40.23 -32.48 -17.73
CA ARG A 579 41.66 -32.32 -17.96
C ARG A 579 42.44 -33.45 -17.31
N ASN A 580 43.69 -33.64 -17.73
CA ASN A 580 44.57 -34.70 -17.22
C ASN A 580 44.83 -34.63 -15.70
N ASP A 581 44.65 -33.45 -15.09
CA ASP A 581 44.78 -33.19 -13.65
C ASP A 581 43.47 -33.43 -12.86
N LYS A 582 42.45 -34.05 -13.48
CA LYS A 582 41.10 -34.26 -12.93
C LYS A 582 40.33 -32.97 -12.61
N ASN A 583 40.79 -31.84 -13.14
CA ASN A 583 40.04 -30.59 -13.14
C ASN A 583 39.18 -30.51 -14.40
N TYR A 584 38.22 -29.57 -14.40
CA TYR A 584 37.30 -29.36 -15.51
C TYR A 584 37.51 -27.97 -16.12
N GLU A 585 37.58 -27.92 -17.45
CA GLU A 585 37.54 -26.68 -18.22
C GLU A 585 36.14 -26.51 -18.80
N LEU A 586 35.43 -25.50 -18.31
CA LEU A 586 34.10 -25.15 -18.77
C LEU A 586 34.15 -23.89 -19.62
N ARG A 587 33.78 -24.02 -20.90
CA ARG A 587 33.61 -22.90 -21.82
C ARG A 587 32.12 -22.60 -21.98
N ILE A 588 31.73 -21.37 -21.67
CA ILE A 588 30.34 -20.89 -21.73
C ILE A 588 30.28 -19.78 -22.79
N THR A 589 29.31 -19.87 -23.69
CA THR A 589 29.04 -18.82 -24.67
C THR A 589 27.66 -18.22 -24.41
N VAL A 590 27.63 -16.92 -24.15
CA VAL A 590 26.43 -16.15 -23.81
C VAL A 590 26.09 -15.21 -24.95
N GLY A 591 24.79 -15.12 -25.26
CA GLY A 591 24.23 -14.08 -26.11
C GLY A 591 23.56 -13.03 -25.23
N ALA A 592 23.77 -11.74 -25.50
CA ALA A 592 23.15 -10.66 -24.74
C ALA A 592 22.75 -9.52 -25.67
N LYS A 593 21.66 -8.82 -25.35
CA LYS A 593 21.26 -7.55 -25.95
C LYS A 593 20.63 -6.67 -24.89
N LYS A 594 20.81 -5.35 -25.04
CA LYS A 594 20.23 -4.34 -24.17
C LYS A 594 19.39 -3.38 -24.98
N TYR A 595 18.26 -2.97 -24.40
CA TYR A 595 17.37 -1.99 -25.01
C TYR A 595 16.98 -0.93 -24.00
N HIS A 596 16.91 0.32 -24.47
CA HIS A 596 16.18 1.38 -23.81
C HIS A 596 14.79 1.48 -24.42
N ILE A 597 13.76 1.54 -23.57
CA ILE A 597 12.39 1.82 -23.99
C ILE A 597 12.20 3.32 -23.97
N LEU A 598 11.97 3.90 -25.14
CA LEU A 598 11.74 5.34 -25.29
C LEU A 598 10.32 5.71 -24.82
N GLU A 599 10.06 7.00 -24.59
CA GLU A 599 8.73 7.51 -24.20
C GLU A 599 7.63 7.16 -25.22
N ASN A 600 7.99 6.97 -26.50
CA ASN A 600 7.03 6.54 -27.52
C ASN A 600 6.69 5.03 -27.42
N GLY A 601 7.40 4.26 -26.60
CA GLY A 601 7.29 2.81 -26.41
C GLY A 601 8.22 1.99 -27.31
N THR A 602 9.01 2.63 -28.17
CA THR A 602 9.93 1.96 -29.10
C THR A 602 11.15 1.41 -28.37
N LYS A 603 11.54 0.17 -28.71
CA LYS A 603 12.80 -0.44 -28.26
C LYS A 603 13.96 0.12 -29.07
N GLN A 604 14.87 0.83 -28.42
CA GLN A 604 16.13 1.29 -29.00
C GLN A 604 17.27 0.40 -28.51
N VAL A 605 18.10 -0.13 -29.41
CA VAL A 605 19.30 -0.89 -29.03
C VAL A 605 20.26 0.02 -28.28
N ALA A 606 20.75 -0.46 -27.13
CA ALA A 606 21.72 0.25 -26.31
C ALA A 606 23.04 -0.53 -26.22
N PRO A 607 24.19 0.16 -26.04
CA PRO A 607 25.47 -0.52 -25.84
C PRO A 607 25.48 -1.40 -24.58
N LEU A 608 25.97 -2.63 -24.72
CA LEU A 608 26.25 -3.52 -23.59
C LEU A 608 27.55 -3.10 -22.93
N LYS A 609 27.50 -2.78 -21.63
CA LYS A 609 28.66 -2.50 -20.77
C LYS A 609 28.39 -2.99 -19.35
N ASP A 610 27.68 -4.11 -19.25
CA ASP A 610 27.00 -4.55 -18.04
C ASP A 610 27.72 -5.75 -17.44
N TRP A 611 27.70 -5.88 -16.12
CA TRP A 611 28.31 -6.99 -15.42
C TRP A 611 27.24 -8.03 -15.08
N ILE A 612 27.53 -9.30 -15.35
CA ILE A 612 26.62 -10.42 -15.13
C ILE A 612 27.28 -11.47 -14.25
N ASP A 613 26.49 -12.08 -13.39
CA ASP A 613 26.92 -13.24 -12.61
C ASP A 613 26.74 -14.53 -13.42
N ILE A 614 27.74 -15.40 -13.37
CA ILE A 614 27.67 -16.76 -13.88
C ILE A 614 27.88 -17.69 -12.69
N GLU A 615 26.83 -18.43 -12.35
CA GLU A 615 26.82 -19.42 -11.27
C GLU A 615 26.85 -20.82 -11.86
N ILE A 616 27.75 -21.65 -11.33
CA ILE A 616 28.00 -23.02 -11.76
C ILE A 616 27.68 -23.94 -10.60
N TYR A 617 26.88 -24.95 -10.88
CA TYR A 617 26.48 -25.95 -9.93
C TYR A 617 27.22 -27.26 -10.18
N GLY A 618 27.47 -28.00 -9.11
CA GLY A 618 27.75 -29.43 -9.11
C GLY A 618 26.63 -30.18 -8.40
N GLU A 619 26.88 -31.44 -8.06
CA GLU A 619 25.95 -32.30 -7.33
C GLU A 619 26.53 -32.69 -5.97
N ASN A 620 25.67 -32.71 -4.95
CA ASN A 620 25.93 -33.31 -3.65
C ASN A 620 25.79 -34.84 -3.73
N ALA A 621 26.25 -35.54 -2.69
CA ALA A 621 26.17 -37.00 -2.60
C ALA A 621 24.72 -37.53 -2.59
N ASP A 622 23.76 -36.71 -2.16
CA ASP A 622 22.32 -37.01 -2.15
C ASP A 622 21.62 -36.64 -3.48
N GLY A 623 22.38 -36.14 -4.47
CA GLY A 623 21.86 -35.70 -5.76
C GLY A 623 21.30 -34.27 -5.77
N SER A 624 21.32 -33.54 -4.65
CA SER A 624 20.92 -32.13 -4.62
C SER A 624 21.97 -31.23 -5.29
N SER A 625 21.55 -30.11 -5.88
CA SER A 625 22.48 -29.16 -6.51
C SER A 625 23.25 -28.36 -5.46
N LYS A 626 24.55 -28.15 -5.68
CA LYS A 626 25.39 -27.23 -4.89
C LYS A 626 26.11 -26.24 -5.78
N ILE A 627 26.31 -25.00 -5.31
CA ILE A 627 27.10 -24.00 -6.05
C ILE A 627 28.59 -24.35 -5.88
N ILE A 628 29.31 -24.54 -6.99
CA ILE A 628 30.77 -24.81 -6.99
C ILE A 628 31.60 -23.63 -7.50
N ALA A 629 30.97 -22.67 -8.21
CA ALA A 629 31.61 -21.40 -8.56
C ALA A 629 30.56 -20.31 -8.83
N LEU A 630 30.89 -19.07 -8.46
CA LEU A 630 30.16 -17.86 -8.82
C LEU A 630 31.19 -16.83 -9.29
N LYS A 631 31.07 -16.35 -10.53
CA LYS A 631 32.00 -15.39 -11.11
C LYS A 631 31.25 -14.28 -11.84
N GLU A 632 31.74 -13.06 -11.68
CA GLU A 632 31.22 -11.90 -12.39
C GLU A 632 32.01 -11.66 -13.68
N TYR A 633 31.29 -11.40 -14.77
CA TYR A 633 31.88 -11.14 -16.09
C TYR A 633 31.26 -9.89 -16.71
N LYS A 634 32.06 -9.15 -17.46
CA LYS A 634 31.58 -8.01 -18.24
C LYS A 634 31.04 -8.46 -19.60
N LEU A 635 29.82 -8.05 -19.91
CA LEU A 635 29.20 -8.13 -21.23
C LEU A 635 29.44 -6.82 -21.98
N ASP A 636 30.31 -6.88 -22.99
CA ASP A 636 30.65 -5.75 -23.86
C ASP A 636 30.27 -5.97 -25.33
N LYS A 637 29.77 -7.17 -25.65
CA LYS A 637 29.42 -7.63 -27.00
C LYS A 637 28.15 -8.45 -26.96
N ASN A 638 27.45 -8.52 -28.10
CA ASN A 638 26.24 -9.32 -28.22
C ASN A 638 26.48 -10.83 -28.05
N LYS A 639 27.73 -11.28 -28.20
CA LYS A 639 28.17 -12.65 -27.99
C LYS A 639 29.51 -12.65 -27.28
N SER A 640 29.57 -13.30 -26.12
CA SER A 640 30.76 -13.41 -25.29
C SER A 640 31.04 -14.88 -24.95
N SER A 641 32.30 -15.26 -24.87
CA SER A 641 32.71 -16.59 -24.41
C SER A 641 33.63 -16.47 -23.21
N PHE A 642 33.38 -17.28 -22.19
CA PHE A 642 34.14 -17.32 -20.95
C PHE A 642 34.66 -18.74 -20.72
N THR A 643 35.89 -18.86 -20.24
CA THR A 643 36.48 -20.14 -19.85
C THR A 643 36.75 -20.15 -18.35
N ILE A 644 36.29 -21.20 -17.68
CA ILE A 644 36.33 -21.34 -16.22
C ILE A 644 36.97 -22.69 -15.89
N LEU A 645 37.99 -22.65 -15.03
CA LEU A 645 38.60 -23.84 -14.46
C LEU A 645 37.91 -24.18 -13.14
N LEU A 646 37.55 -25.45 -12.97
CA LEU A 646 36.82 -25.98 -11.83
C LEU A 646 37.54 -27.22 -11.28
N SER A 647 37.60 -27.35 -9.95
CA SER A 647 38.12 -28.52 -9.26
C SER A 647 37.08 -29.63 -9.08
N GLU A 648 35.81 -29.33 -9.36
CA GLU A 648 34.68 -30.23 -9.19
C GLU A 648 33.89 -30.34 -10.48
N LYS A 649 33.25 -31.50 -10.68
CA LYS A 649 32.46 -31.80 -11.87
C LYS A 649 31.23 -30.90 -11.92
N PRO A 650 31.07 -30.03 -12.95
CA PRO A 650 29.89 -29.19 -13.06
C PRO A 650 28.70 -29.99 -13.63
N SER A 651 27.50 -29.69 -13.12
CA SER A 651 26.22 -30.26 -13.57
C SER A 651 25.37 -29.24 -14.32
N LYS A 652 25.35 -27.98 -13.89
CA LYS A 652 24.50 -26.92 -14.46
C LYS A 652 25.21 -25.58 -14.44
N VAL A 653 24.88 -24.71 -15.38
CA VAL A 653 25.26 -23.29 -15.37
C VAL A 653 24.01 -22.40 -15.43
N SER A 654 24.03 -21.30 -14.69
CA SER A 654 23.04 -20.22 -14.73
C SER A 654 23.74 -18.88 -14.96
N ILE A 655 23.18 -18.05 -15.84
CA ILE A 655 23.56 -16.64 -15.96
C ILE A 655 22.52 -15.77 -15.26
N ASP A 656 22.97 -14.67 -14.67
CA ASP A 656 22.17 -13.74 -13.85
C ASP A 656 21.19 -14.41 -12.86
N PRO A 657 21.65 -15.37 -12.02
CA PRO A 657 20.77 -16.10 -11.11
C PRO A 657 20.11 -15.23 -10.04
N TYR A 658 20.60 -14.00 -9.84
CA TYR A 658 20.06 -13.02 -8.91
C TYR A 658 19.27 -11.90 -9.60
N TYR A 659 18.93 -12.08 -10.89
CA TYR A 659 18.02 -11.20 -11.64
C TYR A 659 18.43 -9.72 -11.60
N LYS A 660 19.74 -9.43 -11.72
CA LYS A 660 20.28 -8.06 -11.78
C LYS A 660 19.84 -7.34 -13.06
N LEU A 661 19.53 -8.10 -14.11
CA LEU A 661 19.11 -7.61 -15.41
C LEU A 661 17.61 -7.86 -15.60
N ILE A 662 16.85 -6.78 -15.88
CA ILE A 662 15.41 -6.88 -16.12
C ILE A 662 15.15 -7.54 -17.48
N GLU A 663 14.93 -8.84 -17.46
CA GLU A 663 14.72 -9.70 -18.62
C GLU A 663 13.36 -10.38 -18.56
N LYS A 664 12.70 -10.52 -19.71
CA LYS A 664 11.40 -11.19 -19.83
C LYS A 664 11.50 -12.71 -19.90
N ASN A 665 12.48 -13.26 -20.62
CA ASN A 665 12.65 -14.70 -20.75
C ASN A 665 13.88 -15.15 -19.97
N THR A 666 13.68 -15.74 -18.79
CA THR A 666 14.80 -16.26 -17.99
C THR A 666 14.97 -17.77 -18.12
N THR A 667 14.20 -18.43 -19.00
CA THR A 667 14.20 -19.90 -19.11
C THR A 667 15.43 -20.44 -19.85
N ASP A 668 16.01 -19.65 -20.74
CA ASP A 668 17.25 -19.93 -21.47
C ASP A 668 18.52 -19.36 -20.79
N ASN A 669 18.37 -18.86 -19.56
CA ASN A 669 19.49 -18.47 -18.70
C ASN A 669 20.11 -19.66 -17.97
N GLN A 670 19.54 -20.85 -18.07
CA GLN A 670 20.06 -22.07 -17.44
C GLN A 670 20.29 -23.17 -18.46
N LYS A 671 21.38 -23.91 -18.31
CA LYS A 671 21.69 -25.07 -19.17
C LYS A 671 22.36 -26.18 -18.36
N GLN A 672 21.87 -27.41 -18.54
CA GLN A 672 22.53 -28.62 -18.03
C GLN A 672 23.80 -28.89 -18.83
N ILE A 673 24.84 -29.37 -18.14
CA ILE A 673 26.16 -29.61 -18.70
C ILE A 673 26.28 -31.10 -18.98
N TRP A 674 26.41 -31.44 -20.25
CA TRP A 674 26.60 -32.82 -20.70
C TRP A 674 28.08 -33.06 -20.99
N PHE A 675 28.56 -34.21 -20.55
CA PHE A 675 29.92 -34.67 -20.83
C PHE A 675 29.85 -35.57 -22.07
N PRO A 676 30.59 -35.26 -23.14
CA PRO A 676 30.72 -36.14 -24.29
C PRO A 676 31.44 -37.44 -23.95
#